data_AF-A0A9P8QDV0-F1
#
_entry.id   AF-A0A9P8QDV0-F1
#
_cell.length_a   1.000
_cell.length_b   1.000
_cell.length_c   1.000
_cell.angle_alpha   90.00
_cell.angle_beta   90.00
_cell.angle_gamma   90.00
#
_symmetry.space_group_name_H-M   'P 1'
#
loop_
_entity.id
_entity.type
_entity.pdbx_description
1 polymer ?
#
loop_
_entity_poly.entity_id
_entity_poly.type
_entity_poly.pdbx_seq_one_letter_code
_entity_poly.pdbx_strand_id
1 'polypeptide(L)'
;MSNLSLATPKPSQSHSRNSSITSIARPAATSPSKKNRFSTVIVNPLIIAPSFLEDRFGASIGGRAASLRQFHDIGTPDLLHISKYNKILKKEDGEYHYLTGVDMSNEVAAIAYISTLNFKYCNFNHERHPTSFTYCSYNAFSKEDVRVKKEFPGSGYSLQTVPSDPTKPSIDQISQRTWDELFVSSIVRAVIIGLDDERKLPSLVEKSIFLSINSTKNMIKQLVRFIDRGHLLGASEDVAKPSVFENYLLDTLYTIVEVSGLVDYAVSEIRSLSTIKYDLSLIIVKILLANDRENEAVQELHKAIKKNPRDQFLLNQQAKFLIRKASIDLAIEVAKRSTMIDPYGFEGWYLLSKAYFYKREYAQALLTLNNAQLVSSRPKDIISVNPKDKLTIPYPNEGKVKSIWESLTQVYGPGSHNLLKFTTESELNAVDPMISKVSKYVLKGSNQAVYELLVLFVDRLGWGGLLNVRAEVFIMDNEAHIVKNDISDKSAIITKRICETWLESILNIVFGDLRVAMIFDRQLNIQTRHSALEWELIGLTCLRTHYYSNAVSSLRTTINNQFDIVCSRALLSLWGKQRYDMEFQAWQRAHNQNTNKSFEVPLDQLIDVIVKVISYNTRFYNEGQLEMLIFLKKFFGVVDVDYISSRVQVLLEKDDVNDWKNSGCIPVFDKLVKDLKIFGEI
;
A
#
# COMPACT_ATOMS: atom_id res chain seq x y z
N MET A 1 13.57 37.00 -84.81
CA MET A 1 12.55 36.07 -85.33
C MET A 1 11.83 35.52 -84.10
N SER A 2 10.58 35.87 -83.79
CA SER A 2 9.29 35.72 -84.53
C SER A 2 8.78 34.27 -84.54
N ASN A 3 7.50 33.96 -84.25
CA ASN A 3 6.38 34.82 -83.85
C ASN A 3 5.23 34.01 -83.17
N LEU A 4 4.16 34.74 -82.82
CA LEU A 4 2.78 34.35 -82.50
C LEU A 4 2.28 33.04 -83.20
N SER A 5 1.53 32.12 -82.56
CA SER A 5 0.15 32.19 -81.98
C SER A 5 -1.00 32.23 -83.01
N LEU A 6 -2.05 31.42 -82.82
CA LEU A 6 -3.44 31.46 -83.34
C LEU A 6 -4.13 30.11 -82.98
N ALA A 7 -5.44 29.95 -82.79
CA ALA A 7 -6.59 30.87 -82.91
C ALA A 7 -7.71 30.60 -81.86
N THR A 8 -8.70 31.49 -81.82
CA THR A 8 -9.97 31.47 -81.04
C THR A 8 -11.15 31.00 -81.96
N PRO A 9 -12.48 31.00 -81.60
CA PRO A 9 -13.18 31.61 -80.45
C PRO A 9 -14.37 30.83 -79.79
N LYS A 10 -15.07 31.55 -78.89
CA LYS A 10 -16.39 31.31 -78.23
C LYS A 10 -17.57 31.47 -79.23
N PRO A 11 -18.88 31.20 -78.93
CA PRO A 11 -19.64 31.20 -77.64
C PRO A 11 -20.51 29.91 -77.41
N SER A 12 -21.62 29.77 -76.64
CA SER A 12 -22.55 30.71 -75.97
C SER A 12 -23.38 30.08 -74.80
N GLN A 13 -24.16 30.91 -74.10
CA GLN A 13 -25.49 30.70 -73.45
C GLN A 13 -26.01 29.26 -73.23
N SER A 14 -26.28 28.75 -72.01
CA SER A 14 -27.26 29.14 -70.96
C SER A 14 -28.71 28.67 -71.17
N HIS A 15 -29.20 27.75 -70.32
CA HIS A 15 -30.35 27.97 -69.41
C HIS A 15 -30.65 26.74 -68.52
N SER A 16 -31.31 26.99 -67.39
CA SER A 16 -31.85 26.00 -66.46
C SER A 16 -33.29 25.59 -66.81
N ARG A 17 -33.72 24.38 -66.42
CA ARG A 17 -35.01 24.19 -65.68
C ARG A 17 -35.16 22.79 -65.06
N ASN A 18 -36.15 22.70 -64.15
CA ASN A 18 -36.39 21.62 -63.20
C ASN A 18 -37.22 20.46 -63.78
N SER A 19 -37.51 19.48 -62.90
CA SER A 19 -38.71 18.61 -62.89
C SER A 19 -38.71 17.39 -63.82
N SER A 20 -39.39 16.27 -63.55
CA SER A 20 -40.00 15.76 -62.29
C SER A 20 -40.52 14.31 -62.44
N ILE A 21 -40.85 13.68 -61.30
CA ILE A 21 -41.93 12.66 -61.12
C ILE A 21 -41.75 11.25 -61.77
N THR A 22 -41.38 10.31 -60.89
CA THR A 22 -41.83 8.90 -60.71
C THR A 22 -42.32 8.02 -61.89
N SER A 23 -41.84 6.78 -61.89
CA SER A 23 -42.71 5.58 -61.94
C SER A 23 -42.09 4.45 -61.08
N ILE A 24 -42.87 3.41 -60.74
CA ILE A 24 -42.49 2.37 -59.75
C ILE A 24 -42.59 0.97 -60.35
N ALA A 25 -41.52 0.17 -60.24
CA ALA A 25 -41.54 -1.28 -60.40
C ALA A 25 -40.43 -1.97 -59.59
N ARG A 26 -40.67 -3.21 -59.16
CA ARG A 26 -39.78 -4.13 -58.41
C ARG A 26 -40.08 -5.57 -58.90
N PRO A 27 -39.27 -6.59 -58.58
CA PRO A 27 -37.81 -6.61 -58.43
C PRO A 27 -37.13 -7.82 -59.15
N ALA A 28 -35.84 -7.73 -59.45
CA ALA A 28 -34.98 -8.90 -59.71
C ALA A 28 -33.53 -8.57 -59.33
N ALA A 29 -32.73 -9.58 -58.96
CA ALA A 29 -31.39 -9.38 -58.39
C ALA A 29 -30.26 -9.67 -59.39
N THR A 30 -29.16 -8.92 -59.29
CA THR A 30 -27.83 -9.37 -59.75
C THR A 30 -26.70 -8.61 -59.05
N SER A 31 -25.65 -9.37 -58.71
CA SER A 31 -24.33 -8.99 -58.12
C SER A 31 -23.95 -7.49 -57.96
N PRO A 32 -23.53 -7.04 -56.75
CA PRO A 32 -23.01 -5.70 -56.54
C PRO A 32 -21.58 -5.53 -57.06
N SER A 33 -21.28 -4.36 -57.65
CA SER A 33 -19.94 -3.99 -58.09
C SER A 33 -19.06 -3.46 -56.94
N LYS A 34 -17.75 -3.54 -57.16
CA LYS A 34 -16.64 -3.22 -56.24
C LYS A 34 -16.91 -2.07 -55.25
N LYS A 35 -17.13 -2.39 -53.96
CA LYS A 35 -16.91 -1.42 -52.87
C LYS A 35 -15.41 -1.14 -52.74
N ASN A 36 -15.04 0.13 -52.57
CA ASN A 36 -13.69 0.50 -52.18
C ASN A 36 -13.33 -0.16 -50.85
N ARG A 37 -12.19 -0.86 -50.81
CA ARG A 37 -11.57 -1.24 -49.53
C ARG A 37 -11.03 0.03 -48.89
N PHE A 38 -11.74 0.56 -47.90
CA PHE A 38 -11.08 1.39 -46.89
C PHE A 38 -9.98 0.53 -46.28
N SER A 39 -8.73 0.98 -46.41
CA SER A 39 -7.64 0.44 -45.61
C SER A 39 -7.97 0.70 -44.15
N THR A 40 -8.24 -0.35 -43.38
CA THR A 40 -8.32 -0.27 -41.93
C THR A 40 -6.99 0.26 -41.42
N VAL A 41 -6.97 1.54 -41.00
CA VAL A 41 -5.84 2.11 -40.29
C VAL A 41 -5.68 1.27 -39.02
N ILE A 42 -4.59 0.52 -38.94
CA ILE A 42 -4.24 -0.20 -37.72
C ILE A 42 -3.85 0.86 -36.72
N VAL A 43 -4.80 1.24 -35.87
CA VAL A 43 -4.53 2.08 -34.71
C VAL A 43 -3.68 1.22 -33.77
N ASN A 44 -2.36 1.43 -33.80
CA ASN A 44 -1.45 0.78 -32.86
C ASN A 44 -1.96 1.04 -31.43
N PRO A 45 -2.02 0.02 -30.55
CA PRO A 45 -2.49 0.21 -29.18
C PRO A 45 -1.62 1.26 -28.49
N LEU A 46 -2.24 2.35 -28.05
CA LEU A 46 -1.54 3.53 -27.53
C LEU A 46 -1.09 3.25 -26.09
N ILE A 47 0.04 2.55 -25.98
CA ILE A 47 0.61 2.06 -24.73
C ILE A 47 1.37 3.19 -24.04
N ILE A 48 0.77 3.66 -22.95
CA ILE A 48 1.31 4.71 -22.10
C ILE A 48 1.96 4.06 -20.88
N ALA A 49 3.20 4.44 -20.60
CA ALA A 49 3.97 4.03 -19.42
C ALA A 49 4.89 5.18 -18.98
N PRO A 50 5.19 5.32 -17.68
CA PRO A 50 6.15 6.30 -17.18
C PRO A 50 7.57 5.91 -17.63
N SER A 51 8.49 6.86 -17.58
CA SER A 51 9.92 6.59 -17.82
C SER A 51 10.81 7.66 -17.22
N PHE A 52 11.87 7.24 -16.54
CA PHE A 52 13.07 8.05 -16.34
C PHE A 52 13.95 8.00 -17.60
N LEU A 53 14.57 9.12 -17.96
CA LEU A 53 15.66 9.21 -18.92
C LEU A 53 16.99 9.34 -18.16
N GLU A 54 17.96 8.48 -18.44
CA GLU A 54 19.24 8.44 -17.71
C GLU A 54 20.16 9.66 -18.01
N ASP A 55 20.74 10.28 -16.97
CA ASP A 55 21.88 11.25 -17.09
C ASP A 55 23.11 10.58 -17.73
N ARG A 56 23.26 9.27 -17.52
CA ARG A 56 24.35 8.44 -18.03
C ARG A 56 23.82 7.07 -18.43
N PHE A 57 24.01 6.70 -19.68
CA PHE A 57 23.59 5.41 -20.22
C PHE A 57 24.08 4.23 -19.36
N GLY A 58 23.16 3.33 -18.99
CA GLY A 58 23.40 2.15 -18.19
C GLY A 58 23.53 2.39 -16.68
N ALA A 59 23.36 3.62 -16.20
CA ALA A 59 23.46 3.95 -14.77
C ALA A 59 22.41 3.23 -13.91
N SER A 60 21.21 2.97 -14.42
CA SER A 60 20.17 2.22 -13.73
C SER A 60 20.56 0.75 -13.49
N ILE A 61 20.99 0.03 -14.53
CA ILE A 61 21.45 -1.36 -14.43
C ILE A 61 22.73 -1.46 -13.60
N GLY A 62 23.68 -0.53 -13.80
CA GLY A 62 24.93 -0.47 -13.05
C GLY A 62 24.72 -0.17 -11.56
N GLY A 63 23.85 0.79 -11.24
CA GLY A 63 23.43 1.12 -9.88
C GLY A 63 22.71 -0.05 -9.21
N ARG A 64 21.75 -0.68 -9.90
CA ARG A 64 21.07 -1.89 -9.43
C ARG A 64 22.07 -3.00 -9.08
N ALA A 65 23.05 -3.26 -9.97
CA ALA A 65 24.10 -4.25 -9.75
C ALA A 65 24.99 -3.93 -8.54
N ALA A 66 25.34 -2.65 -8.33
CA ALA A 66 26.12 -2.22 -7.18
C ALA A 66 25.35 -2.36 -5.85
N SER A 67 24.04 -2.08 -5.85
CA SER A 67 23.20 -2.18 -4.65
C SER A 67 22.82 -3.60 -4.24
N LEU A 68 23.05 -4.64 -5.06
CA LEU A 68 22.62 -6.02 -4.77
C LEU A 68 23.09 -6.57 -3.40
N ARG A 69 24.20 -6.05 -2.85
CA ARG A 69 24.74 -6.45 -1.52
C ARG A 69 24.07 -5.77 -0.33
N GLN A 70 23.33 -4.69 -0.58
CA GLN A 70 22.65 -3.89 0.44
C GLN A 70 21.26 -4.43 0.78
N PHE A 71 20.72 -5.36 -0.03
CA PHE A 71 19.37 -5.88 0.14
C PHE A 71 19.31 -7.03 1.15
N HIS A 72 18.61 -6.78 2.25
CA HIS A 72 18.48 -7.70 3.37
C HIS A 72 17.14 -8.46 3.37
N ASP A 73 16.09 -7.88 2.80
CA ASP A 73 14.72 -8.41 2.72
C ASP A 73 14.35 -8.78 1.25
N ILE A 74 13.15 -8.37 0.81
CA ILE A 74 12.53 -8.59 -0.50
C ILE A 74 13.28 -7.94 -1.69
N GLY A 75 14.23 -7.05 -1.42
CA GLY A 75 14.99 -6.29 -2.40
C GLY A 75 14.16 -5.32 -3.25
N THR A 76 14.66 -5.06 -4.45
CA THR A 76 14.14 -4.03 -5.38
C THR A 76 12.85 -4.43 -6.08
N PRO A 77 11.94 -3.50 -6.42
CA PRO A 77 10.98 -3.71 -7.52
C PRO A 77 11.70 -4.16 -8.80
N ASP A 78 10.95 -4.76 -9.72
CA ASP A 78 11.50 -5.22 -10.97
C ASP A 78 11.78 -4.01 -11.88
N LEU A 79 12.86 -4.04 -12.64
CA LEU A 79 13.36 -2.91 -13.44
C LEU A 79 13.29 -3.29 -14.92
N LEU A 80 12.66 -2.45 -15.75
CA LEU A 80 12.84 -2.50 -17.20
C LEU A 80 13.73 -1.34 -17.64
N HIS A 81 14.84 -1.66 -18.30
CA HIS A 81 15.67 -0.72 -19.05
C HIS A 81 15.47 -0.88 -20.55
N ILE A 82 15.55 0.23 -21.28
CA ILE A 82 15.33 0.34 -22.73
C ILE A 82 16.48 1.16 -23.31
N SER A 83 17.37 0.52 -24.05
CA SER A 83 18.49 1.14 -24.75
C SER A 83 18.09 1.53 -26.18
N LYS A 84 18.40 2.76 -26.59
CA LYS A 84 18.11 3.28 -27.94
C LYS A 84 19.28 4.06 -28.48
N TYR A 85 19.55 3.95 -29.79
CA TYR A 85 20.57 4.76 -30.44
C TYR A 85 20.03 6.13 -30.90
N ASN A 86 20.47 7.19 -30.24
CA ASN A 86 20.16 8.56 -30.62
C ASN A 86 20.99 8.98 -31.84
N LYS A 87 20.35 8.96 -33.01
CA LYS A 87 20.95 9.31 -34.31
C LYS A 87 21.50 10.74 -34.39
N ILE A 88 20.97 11.68 -33.60
CA ILE A 88 21.37 13.09 -33.60
C ILE A 88 22.65 13.25 -32.77
N LEU A 89 22.67 12.70 -31.56
CA LEU A 89 23.81 12.78 -30.65
C LEU A 89 24.92 11.75 -30.96
N LYS A 90 24.62 10.74 -31.78
CA LYS A 90 25.46 9.57 -32.07
C LYS A 90 25.90 8.83 -30.79
N LYS A 91 24.95 8.64 -29.89
CA LYS A 91 25.11 8.02 -28.57
C LYS A 91 23.96 7.06 -28.30
N GLU A 92 24.15 6.19 -27.32
CA GLU A 92 23.09 5.38 -26.75
C GLU A 92 22.44 6.15 -25.60
N ASP A 93 21.12 6.33 -25.67
CA ASP A 93 20.30 6.92 -24.62
C ASP A 93 19.53 5.78 -23.94
N GLY A 94 19.31 5.90 -22.62
CA GLY A 94 18.61 4.90 -21.82
C GLY A 94 17.33 5.46 -21.20
N GLU A 95 16.22 4.74 -21.38
CA GLU A 95 14.97 4.94 -20.65
C GLU A 95 14.76 3.77 -19.67
N TYR A 96 14.21 4.02 -18.48
CA TYR A 96 13.82 2.95 -17.57
C TYR A 96 12.60 3.28 -16.72
N HIS A 97 11.94 2.24 -16.22
CA HIS A 97 10.90 2.34 -15.19
C HIS A 97 10.86 1.08 -14.32
N TYR A 98 10.18 1.19 -13.18
CA TYR A 98 10.03 0.11 -12.21
C TYR A 98 8.64 -0.52 -12.33
N LEU A 99 8.51 -1.80 -11.97
CA LEU A 99 7.21 -2.46 -11.94
C LEU A 99 7.12 -3.56 -10.87
N THR A 100 5.88 -3.96 -10.59
CA THR A 100 5.51 -5.09 -9.74
C THR A 100 4.30 -5.84 -10.34
N GLY A 101 4.04 -7.06 -9.86
CA GLY A 101 2.85 -7.83 -10.22
C GLY A 101 2.92 -8.61 -11.55
N VAL A 102 4.11 -8.75 -12.14
CA VAL A 102 4.33 -9.70 -13.26
C VAL A 102 4.65 -11.09 -12.71
N ASP A 103 4.00 -12.09 -13.30
CA ASP A 103 4.21 -13.51 -13.02
C ASP A 103 5.59 -13.95 -13.53
N MET A 104 6.56 -14.09 -12.61
CA MET A 104 7.94 -14.47 -12.95
C MET A 104 8.19 -15.97 -12.79
N SER A 105 7.20 -16.81 -13.11
CA SER A 105 7.33 -18.28 -13.13
C SER A 105 8.13 -18.83 -14.32
N ASN A 106 8.29 -18.05 -15.40
CA ASN A 106 9.16 -18.36 -16.53
C ASN A 106 9.44 -17.09 -17.38
N GLU A 107 10.38 -17.13 -18.33
CA GLU A 107 10.78 -15.93 -19.10
C GLU A 107 9.66 -15.34 -19.99
N VAL A 108 8.63 -16.14 -20.31
CA VAL A 108 7.52 -15.80 -21.21
C VAL A 108 6.81 -14.50 -20.80
N ALA A 109 6.56 -14.27 -19.51
CA ALA A 109 5.84 -13.09 -19.03
C ALA A 109 6.65 -11.80 -19.19
N ALA A 110 7.95 -11.84 -18.86
CA ALA A 110 8.87 -10.74 -19.10
C ALA A 110 9.00 -10.43 -20.61
N ILE A 111 9.10 -11.46 -21.45
CA ILE A 111 9.13 -11.31 -22.92
C ILE A 111 7.81 -10.74 -23.46
N ALA A 112 6.66 -11.13 -22.91
CA ALA A 112 5.36 -10.60 -23.28
C ALA A 112 5.23 -9.10 -22.90
N TYR A 113 5.68 -8.72 -21.71
CA TYR A 113 5.69 -7.32 -21.27
C TYR A 113 6.64 -6.45 -22.13
N ILE A 114 7.85 -6.94 -22.42
CA ILE A 114 8.78 -6.33 -23.36
C ILE A 114 8.13 -6.16 -24.75
N SER A 115 7.56 -7.23 -25.30
CA SER A 115 6.92 -7.19 -26.63
C SER A 115 5.68 -6.29 -26.68
N THR A 116 4.98 -6.12 -25.56
CA THR A 116 3.89 -5.15 -25.42
C THR A 116 4.44 -3.72 -25.50
N LEU A 117 5.43 -3.37 -24.66
CA LEU A 117 6.04 -2.04 -24.68
C LEU A 117 6.76 -1.72 -26.00
N ASN A 118 7.25 -2.72 -26.72
CA ASN A 118 7.85 -2.51 -28.03
C ASN A 118 6.87 -1.84 -29.03
N PHE A 119 5.55 -2.05 -28.93
CA PHE A 119 4.57 -1.34 -29.77
C PHE A 119 4.57 0.20 -29.56
N LYS A 120 4.98 0.71 -28.40
CA LYS A 120 5.20 2.16 -28.14
C LYS A 120 6.34 2.73 -29.00
N TYR A 121 7.28 1.89 -29.43
CA TYR A 121 8.50 2.27 -30.14
C TYR A 121 8.52 1.79 -31.61
N CYS A 122 7.73 0.77 -31.96
CA CYS A 122 7.53 0.28 -33.33
C CYS A 122 6.67 1.20 -34.21
N ASN A 123 7.15 2.41 -34.48
CA ASN A 123 6.64 3.27 -35.56
C ASN A 123 7.54 3.31 -36.81
N PHE A 124 8.68 2.60 -36.81
CA PHE A 124 9.65 2.66 -37.92
C PHE A 124 10.29 1.30 -38.26
N ASN A 125 9.78 0.62 -39.29
CA ASN A 125 10.41 -0.55 -39.93
C ASN A 125 11.69 -0.18 -40.74
N HIS A 126 12.35 0.92 -40.37
CA HIS A 126 13.44 1.57 -41.10
C HIS A 126 14.59 2.04 -40.18
N GLU A 127 14.54 1.70 -38.88
CA GLU A 127 15.64 1.96 -37.94
C GLU A 127 16.79 0.96 -38.21
N ARG A 128 18.01 1.46 -38.49
CA ARG A 128 19.20 0.62 -38.71
C ARG A 128 19.88 0.14 -37.43
N HIS A 129 19.44 0.63 -36.28
CA HIS A 129 20.02 0.32 -34.98
C HIS A 129 18.98 -0.45 -34.16
N PRO A 130 19.35 -1.54 -33.49
CA PRO A 130 18.40 -2.29 -32.69
C PRO A 130 18.01 -1.52 -31.43
N THR A 131 16.78 -1.70 -30.96
CA THR A 131 16.36 -1.32 -29.61
C THR A 131 16.46 -2.53 -28.70
N SER A 132 17.16 -2.41 -27.57
CA SER A 132 17.32 -3.52 -26.63
C SER A 132 16.62 -3.24 -25.31
N PHE A 133 15.87 -4.22 -24.84
CA PHE A 133 15.07 -4.18 -23.62
C PHE A 133 15.67 -5.17 -22.63
N THR A 134 15.94 -4.74 -21.40
CA THR A 134 16.47 -5.60 -20.33
C THR A 134 15.53 -5.56 -19.13
N TYR A 135 14.87 -6.68 -18.85
CA TYR A 135 14.01 -6.86 -17.69
C TYR A 135 14.82 -7.50 -16.56
N CYS A 136 14.87 -6.89 -15.38
CA CYS A 136 15.62 -7.38 -14.22
C CYS A 136 14.67 -7.64 -13.05
N SER A 137 14.70 -8.86 -12.52
CA SER A 137 13.88 -9.31 -11.38
C SER A 137 14.76 -9.94 -10.30
N TYR A 138 14.53 -9.59 -9.04
CA TYR A 138 15.38 -10.05 -7.93
C TYR A 138 14.83 -11.34 -7.30
N ASN A 139 15.67 -12.35 -7.12
CA ASN A 139 15.41 -13.50 -6.27
C ASN A 139 15.96 -13.21 -4.87
N ALA A 140 15.06 -12.96 -3.91
CA ALA A 140 15.44 -12.62 -2.54
C ALA A 140 15.89 -13.84 -1.72
N PHE A 141 15.49 -15.06 -2.09
CA PHE A 141 15.89 -16.29 -1.40
C PHE A 141 17.35 -16.68 -1.64
N SER A 142 17.85 -16.51 -2.87
CA SER A 142 19.22 -16.86 -3.26
C SER A 142 20.13 -15.62 -3.45
N LYS A 143 19.54 -14.41 -3.43
CA LYS A 143 20.20 -13.10 -3.59
C LYS A 143 20.87 -12.94 -4.95
N GLU A 144 20.05 -13.09 -5.99
CA GLU A 144 20.45 -13.12 -7.40
C GLU A 144 19.51 -12.23 -8.23
N ASP A 145 20.02 -11.47 -9.18
CA ASP A 145 19.26 -10.60 -10.09
C ASP A 145 19.15 -11.30 -11.45
N VAL A 146 17.95 -11.81 -11.76
CA VAL A 146 17.64 -12.53 -13.00
C VAL A 146 17.30 -11.51 -14.09
N ARG A 147 18.00 -11.59 -15.23
CA ARG A 147 17.89 -10.64 -16.33
C ARG A 147 17.45 -11.33 -17.62
N VAL A 148 16.40 -10.79 -18.23
CA VAL A 148 15.88 -11.22 -19.54
C VAL A 148 16.10 -10.06 -20.52
N LYS A 149 17.05 -10.22 -21.45
CA LYS A 149 17.33 -9.22 -22.49
C LYS A 149 16.79 -9.67 -23.84
N LYS A 150 16.10 -8.78 -24.55
CA LYS A 150 15.57 -9.00 -25.92
C LYS A 150 15.85 -7.79 -26.81
N GLU A 151 16.17 -8.04 -28.07
CA GLU A 151 16.53 -7.01 -29.04
C GLU A 151 15.56 -7.01 -30.23
N PHE A 152 15.18 -5.82 -30.71
CA PHE A 152 14.34 -5.65 -31.89
C PHE A 152 15.12 -4.88 -32.97
N PRO A 153 15.05 -5.27 -34.26
CA PRO A 153 14.24 -6.35 -34.84
C PRO A 153 14.94 -7.72 -34.81
N GLY A 154 14.74 -8.48 -33.73
CA GLY A 154 15.18 -9.86 -33.56
C GLY A 154 14.09 -10.70 -32.89
N SER A 155 14.17 -12.02 -33.08
CA SER A 155 13.28 -13.00 -32.42
C SER A 155 13.88 -13.57 -31.13
N GLY A 156 15.22 -13.63 -31.05
CA GLY A 156 15.95 -14.18 -29.92
C GLY A 156 15.89 -13.32 -28.66
N TYR A 157 16.18 -13.96 -27.53
CA TYR A 157 16.39 -13.34 -26.23
C TYR A 157 17.61 -14.00 -25.57
N SER A 158 18.13 -13.38 -24.52
CA SER A 158 19.22 -13.89 -23.69
C SER A 158 18.83 -13.80 -22.21
N LEU A 159 19.29 -14.77 -21.44
CA LEU A 159 19.10 -14.87 -20.00
C LEU A 159 20.45 -14.68 -19.31
N GLN A 160 20.47 -13.98 -18.18
CA GLN A 160 21.67 -13.85 -17.34
C GLN A 160 21.25 -13.73 -15.88
N THR A 161 21.76 -14.61 -15.02
CA THR A 161 21.67 -14.48 -13.56
C THR A 161 22.89 -13.75 -13.04
N VAL A 162 22.70 -12.64 -12.31
CA VAL A 162 23.76 -11.84 -11.71
C VAL A 162 23.71 -11.97 -10.18
N PRO A 163 24.63 -12.70 -9.54
CA PRO A 163 24.65 -12.88 -8.09
C PRO A 163 25.02 -11.58 -7.35
N SER A 164 24.47 -11.40 -6.14
CA SER A 164 24.87 -10.32 -5.21
C SER A 164 26.34 -10.42 -4.78
N ASP A 165 26.82 -11.65 -4.62
CA ASP A 165 28.21 -12.00 -4.35
C ASP A 165 29.05 -11.93 -5.65
N PRO A 166 30.05 -11.02 -5.74
CA PRO A 166 30.83 -10.81 -6.96
C PRO A 166 31.85 -11.92 -7.23
N THR A 167 32.07 -12.83 -6.28
CA THR A 167 33.01 -13.95 -6.46
C THR A 167 32.41 -15.07 -7.31
N LYS A 168 31.08 -15.09 -7.43
CA LYS A 168 30.34 -16.02 -8.28
C LYS A 168 30.22 -15.45 -9.71
N PRO A 169 30.47 -16.23 -10.76
CA PRO A 169 30.25 -15.79 -12.13
C PRO A 169 28.76 -15.58 -12.43
N SER A 170 28.43 -14.75 -13.42
CA SER A 170 27.08 -14.74 -13.99
C SER A 170 26.80 -16.03 -14.77
N ILE A 171 25.56 -16.51 -14.73
CA ILE A 171 25.17 -17.79 -15.32
C ILE A 171 24.02 -17.57 -16.31
N ASP A 172 24.18 -18.03 -17.55
CA ASP A 172 23.23 -17.80 -18.65
C ASP A 172 22.12 -18.87 -18.73
N GLN A 173 22.15 -19.86 -17.84
CA GLN A 173 21.13 -20.89 -17.66
C GLN A 173 20.44 -20.73 -16.30
N ILE A 174 19.12 -20.72 -16.30
CA ILE A 174 18.28 -20.53 -15.10
C ILE A 174 17.66 -21.87 -14.72
N SER A 175 17.76 -22.27 -13.44
CA SER A 175 17.16 -23.51 -12.96
C SER A 175 15.67 -23.35 -12.66
N GLN A 176 14.88 -24.43 -12.76
CA GLN A 176 13.46 -24.39 -12.35
C GLN A 176 13.30 -23.94 -10.89
N ARG A 177 14.23 -24.30 -10.01
CA ARG A 177 14.23 -23.82 -8.61
C ARG A 177 14.40 -22.30 -8.54
N THR A 178 15.24 -21.71 -9.40
CA THR A 178 15.44 -20.27 -9.48
C THR A 178 14.16 -19.57 -9.95
N TRP A 179 13.43 -20.14 -10.93
CA TRP A 179 12.12 -19.65 -11.35
C TRP A 179 11.05 -19.78 -10.26
N ASP A 180 10.96 -20.92 -9.57
CA ASP A 180 10.05 -21.14 -8.43
C ASP A 180 10.30 -20.09 -7.32
N GLU A 181 11.57 -19.82 -7.00
CA GLU A 181 12.00 -18.80 -6.04
C GLU A 181 11.70 -17.36 -6.53
N LEU A 182 11.85 -17.10 -7.83
CA LEU A 182 11.62 -15.79 -8.43
C LEU A 182 10.12 -15.43 -8.50
N PHE A 183 9.26 -16.40 -8.82
CA PHE A 183 7.80 -16.27 -8.79
C PHE A 183 7.31 -15.88 -7.39
N VAL A 184 7.73 -16.61 -6.36
CA VAL A 184 7.38 -16.26 -4.97
C VAL A 184 7.97 -14.90 -4.57
N SER A 185 9.20 -14.59 -5.02
CA SER A 185 9.81 -13.27 -4.78
C SER A 185 9.05 -12.11 -5.44
N SER A 186 8.56 -12.26 -6.69
CA SER A 186 7.84 -11.19 -7.40
C SER A 186 6.44 -10.95 -6.82
N ILE A 187 5.76 -12.00 -6.36
CA ILE A 187 4.47 -11.92 -5.65
C ILE A 187 4.62 -11.22 -4.31
N VAL A 188 5.57 -11.64 -3.48
CA VAL A 188 5.83 -11.02 -2.16
C VAL A 188 6.24 -9.56 -2.33
N ARG A 189 7.05 -9.23 -3.35
CA ARG A 189 7.31 -7.83 -3.71
C ARG A 189 6.05 -7.08 -4.10
N ALA A 190 5.20 -7.64 -4.96
CA ALA A 190 3.99 -6.97 -5.43
C ALA A 190 3.03 -6.63 -4.29
N VAL A 191 2.83 -7.54 -3.33
CA VAL A 191 1.98 -7.31 -2.16
C VAL A 191 2.61 -6.31 -1.19
N ILE A 192 3.86 -6.53 -0.77
CA ILE A 192 4.48 -5.68 0.26
C ILE A 192 4.75 -4.26 -0.28
N ILE A 193 5.25 -4.09 -1.50
CA ILE A 193 5.43 -2.75 -2.09
C ILE A 193 4.06 -2.11 -2.39
N GLY A 194 3.05 -2.88 -2.76
CA GLY A 194 1.70 -2.38 -3.03
C GLY A 194 1.00 -1.76 -1.82
N LEU A 195 1.34 -2.22 -0.61
CA LEU A 195 0.80 -1.74 0.67
C LEU A 195 1.73 -0.77 1.44
N ASP A 196 3.03 -0.73 1.12
CA ASP A 196 4.04 0.07 1.80
C ASP A 196 4.51 1.23 0.90
N ASP A 197 3.84 2.39 0.97
CA ASP A 197 4.16 3.55 0.12
C ASP A 197 5.59 4.07 0.31
N GLU A 198 6.26 3.80 1.43
CA GLU A 198 7.67 4.15 1.63
C GLU A 198 8.62 3.34 0.71
N ARG A 199 8.16 2.19 0.19
CA ARG A 199 8.87 1.36 -0.79
C ARG A 199 8.47 1.66 -2.24
N LYS A 200 7.44 2.48 -2.47
CA LYS A 200 7.02 2.87 -3.83
C LYS A 200 7.95 3.91 -4.44
N LEU A 201 7.97 3.97 -5.77
CA LEU A 201 8.89 4.82 -6.54
C LEU A 201 8.12 5.66 -7.58
N PRO A 202 8.58 6.88 -7.94
CA PRO A 202 7.84 7.78 -8.82
C PRO A 202 7.47 7.25 -10.22
N SER A 203 8.16 6.24 -10.72
CA SER A 203 7.88 5.58 -12.01
C SER A 203 7.46 4.11 -11.85
N LEU A 204 6.87 3.73 -10.72
CA LEU A 204 6.40 2.36 -10.47
C LEU A 204 5.12 2.07 -11.27
N VAL A 205 5.05 0.90 -11.90
CA VAL A 205 3.84 0.36 -12.53
C VAL A 205 3.40 -0.89 -11.76
N GLU A 206 2.32 -0.78 -10.97
CA GLU A 206 1.81 -1.89 -10.16
C GLU A 206 0.73 -2.66 -10.95
N LYS A 207 1.02 -3.90 -11.39
CA LYS A 207 0.05 -4.75 -12.11
C LYS A 207 -0.86 -5.53 -11.15
N SER A 208 -2.10 -5.83 -11.57
CA SER A 208 -3.02 -6.70 -10.81
C SER A 208 -2.51 -8.14 -10.81
N ILE A 209 -2.38 -8.72 -9.61
CA ILE A 209 -1.95 -10.11 -9.39
C ILE A 209 -3.10 -11.12 -9.50
N PHE A 210 -4.35 -10.66 -9.42
CA PHE A 210 -5.54 -11.51 -9.35
C PHE A 210 -6.12 -11.81 -10.73
N LEU A 211 -5.34 -12.47 -11.59
CA LEU A 211 -5.72 -12.73 -12.98
C LEU A 211 -6.83 -13.79 -13.14
N SER A 212 -6.91 -14.76 -12.23
CA SER A 212 -7.98 -15.78 -12.19
C SER A 212 -7.93 -16.58 -10.88
N ILE A 213 -9.05 -17.23 -10.52
CA ILE A 213 -9.11 -18.13 -9.36
C ILE A 213 -8.07 -19.27 -9.40
N ASN A 214 -7.73 -19.78 -10.59
CA ASN A 214 -6.74 -20.84 -10.75
C ASN A 214 -5.30 -20.31 -10.59
N SER A 215 -5.01 -19.11 -11.09
CA SER A 215 -3.73 -18.43 -10.82
C SER A 215 -3.57 -18.17 -9.31
N THR A 216 -4.61 -17.65 -8.66
CA THR A 216 -4.59 -17.39 -7.21
C THR A 216 -4.40 -18.67 -6.38
N LYS A 217 -5.00 -19.80 -6.79
CA LYS A 217 -4.74 -21.11 -6.17
C LYS A 217 -3.28 -21.55 -6.34
N ASN A 218 -2.69 -21.42 -7.53
CA ASN A 218 -1.27 -21.71 -7.73
C ASN A 218 -0.37 -20.79 -6.88
N MET A 219 -0.69 -19.49 -6.82
CA MET A 219 0.01 -18.51 -5.97
C MET A 219 -0.01 -18.90 -4.49
N ILE A 220 -1.19 -19.24 -3.93
CA ILE A 220 -1.32 -19.78 -2.56
C ILE A 220 -0.47 -21.04 -2.39
N LYS A 221 -0.54 -21.99 -3.34
CA LYS A 221 0.22 -23.25 -3.28
C LYS A 221 1.73 -23.04 -3.27
N GLN A 222 2.29 -22.15 -4.09
CA GLN A 222 3.73 -21.88 -4.09
C GLN A 222 4.16 -21.10 -2.83
N LEU A 223 3.37 -20.12 -2.36
CA LEU A 223 3.65 -19.45 -1.07
C LEU A 223 3.71 -20.47 0.07
N VAL A 224 2.70 -21.35 0.16
CA VAL A 224 2.61 -22.41 1.16
C VAL A 224 3.81 -23.37 1.08
N ARG A 225 4.23 -23.79 -0.12
CA ARG A 225 5.42 -24.62 -0.37
C ARG A 225 6.74 -24.01 0.13
N PHE A 226 6.83 -22.69 0.27
CA PHE A 226 8.05 -21.96 0.67
C PHE A 226 8.03 -21.43 2.12
N ILE A 227 7.05 -21.82 2.95
CA ILE A 227 6.92 -21.37 4.36
C ILE A 227 8.19 -21.63 5.18
N ASP A 228 8.87 -22.75 4.98
CA ASP A 228 10.12 -23.10 5.68
C ASP A 228 11.23 -22.05 5.47
N ARG A 229 11.29 -21.46 4.27
CA ARG A 229 12.25 -20.45 3.83
C ARG A 229 11.71 -19.02 3.87
N GLY A 230 10.44 -18.80 4.24
CA GLY A 230 9.81 -17.47 4.25
C GLY A 230 10.58 -16.42 5.07
N HIS A 231 11.24 -16.85 6.15
CA HIS A 231 12.12 -16.03 6.98
C HIS A 231 13.31 -15.39 6.24
N LEU A 232 13.70 -15.91 5.07
CA LEU A 232 14.77 -15.35 4.23
C LEU A 232 14.34 -14.08 3.47
N LEU A 233 13.04 -13.83 3.33
CA LEU A 233 12.51 -12.65 2.65
C LEU A 233 12.46 -11.40 3.53
N GLY A 234 12.80 -11.52 4.81
CA GLY A 234 12.63 -10.45 5.79
C GLY A 234 11.27 -10.47 6.49
N ALA A 235 11.04 -9.45 7.32
CA ALA A 235 9.81 -9.22 8.09
C ALA A 235 9.61 -7.71 8.31
N SER A 236 8.41 -7.31 8.75
CA SER A 236 8.07 -5.92 9.08
C SER A 236 9.01 -5.27 10.11
N GLU A 237 8.99 -3.94 10.19
CA GLU A 237 9.80 -3.16 11.17
C GLU A 237 9.54 -3.57 12.62
N ASP A 238 8.34 -4.10 12.89
CA ASP A 238 7.82 -4.50 14.20
C ASP A 238 8.45 -5.80 14.72
N VAL A 239 9.06 -6.59 13.83
CA VAL A 239 9.58 -7.94 14.11
C VAL A 239 11.09 -7.88 14.25
N ALA A 240 11.61 -8.02 15.48
CA ALA A 240 13.03 -7.87 15.79
C ALA A 240 13.95 -8.80 14.97
N LYS A 241 13.48 -10.00 14.63
CA LYS A 241 14.19 -10.97 13.78
C LYS A 241 13.18 -11.81 13.00
N PRO A 242 13.25 -11.89 11.66
CA PRO A 242 12.38 -12.74 10.85
C PRO A 242 12.38 -14.19 11.35
N SER A 243 11.19 -14.75 11.51
CA SER A 243 10.97 -16.12 11.98
C SER A 243 10.17 -16.92 10.96
N VAL A 244 9.99 -18.23 11.17
CA VAL A 244 9.10 -19.05 10.32
C VAL A 244 7.63 -18.60 10.43
N PHE A 245 7.26 -17.91 11.52
CA PHE A 245 5.89 -17.51 11.83
C PHE A 245 5.59 -16.01 11.62
N GLU A 246 6.63 -15.21 11.37
CA GLU A 246 6.58 -13.75 11.22
C GLU A 246 7.62 -13.33 10.18
N ASN A 247 7.16 -13.16 8.95
CA ASN A 247 7.95 -12.85 7.76
C ASN A 247 7.04 -12.40 6.61
N TYR A 248 7.62 -11.71 5.63
CA TYR A 248 6.87 -11.12 4.51
C TYR A 248 6.19 -12.14 3.57
N LEU A 249 6.60 -13.43 3.57
CA LEU A 249 5.88 -14.49 2.85
C LEU A 249 4.55 -14.80 3.52
N LEU A 250 4.50 -14.84 4.85
CA LEU A 250 3.26 -15.05 5.60
C LEU A 250 2.35 -13.84 5.54
N ASP A 251 2.89 -12.63 5.66
CA ASP A 251 2.11 -11.38 5.50
C ASP A 251 1.42 -11.37 4.11
N THR A 252 2.19 -11.70 3.07
CA THR A 252 1.70 -11.86 1.69
C THR A 252 0.61 -12.94 1.57
N LEU A 253 0.81 -14.11 2.18
CA LEU A 253 -0.16 -15.20 2.20
C LEU A 253 -1.47 -14.79 2.91
N TYR A 254 -1.38 -14.08 4.03
CA TYR A 254 -2.55 -13.58 4.75
C TYR A 254 -3.34 -12.58 3.90
N THR A 255 -2.68 -11.58 3.29
CA THR A 255 -3.36 -10.63 2.39
C THR A 255 -4.02 -11.31 1.18
N ILE A 256 -3.35 -12.29 0.56
CA ILE A 256 -3.90 -12.99 -0.60
C ILE A 256 -5.12 -13.83 -0.22
N VAL A 257 -5.11 -14.49 0.94
CA VAL A 257 -6.28 -15.25 1.43
C VAL A 257 -7.40 -14.32 1.89
N GLU A 258 -7.07 -13.20 2.55
CA GLU A 258 -8.04 -12.16 2.96
C GLU A 258 -8.76 -11.56 1.75
N VAL A 259 -8.07 -11.21 0.66
CA VAL A 259 -8.70 -10.72 -0.58
C VAL A 259 -9.47 -11.84 -1.28
N SER A 260 -8.84 -12.98 -1.54
CA SER A 260 -9.46 -14.04 -2.36
C SER A 260 -10.54 -14.87 -1.64
N GLY A 261 -10.60 -14.85 -0.31
CA GLY A 261 -11.54 -15.67 0.48
C GLY A 261 -11.30 -17.18 0.39
N LEU A 262 -10.19 -17.64 -0.22
CA LEU A 262 -9.90 -19.06 -0.48
C LEU A 262 -9.39 -19.82 0.78
N VAL A 263 -10.07 -19.63 1.90
CA VAL A 263 -9.68 -20.09 3.24
C VAL A 263 -9.50 -21.60 3.31
N ASP A 264 -10.52 -22.40 2.94
CA ASP A 264 -10.43 -23.86 3.02
C ASP A 264 -9.36 -24.44 2.09
N TYR A 265 -9.11 -23.79 0.96
CA TYR A 265 -8.02 -24.18 0.06
C TYR A 265 -6.65 -23.91 0.69
N ALA A 266 -6.42 -22.71 1.24
CA ALA A 266 -5.18 -22.39 1.93
C ALA A 266 -4.95 -23.30 3.15
N VAL A 267 -5.98 -23.54 3.97
CA VAL A 267 -5.90 -24.42 5.14
C VAL A 267 -5.66 -25.88 4.75
N SER A 268 -6.22 -26.38 3.64
CA SER A 268 -5.95 -27.75 3.17
C SER A 268 -4.54 -27.91 2.59
N GLU A 269 -4.03 -26.97 1.79
CA GLU A 269 -2.64 -27.01 1.32
C GLU A 269 -1.64 -26.90 2.50
N ILE A 270 -1.88 -26.04 3.50
CA ILE A 270 -1.02 -25.94 4.70
C ILE A 270 -1.07 -27.25 5.51
N ARG A 271 -2.24 -27.86 5.70
CA ARG A 271 -2.37 -29.17 6.37
C ARG A 271 -1.72 -30.33 5.58
N SER A 272 -1.52 -30.18 4.28
CA SER A 272 -0.82 -31.19 3.45
C SER A 272 0.70 -31.24 3.68
N LEU A 273 1.29 -30.19 4.25
CA LEU A 273 2.73 -30.06 4.55
C LEU A 273 3.18 -30.87 5.77
N SER A 274 2.90 -32.17 5.75
CA SER A 274 3.33 -33.17 6.74
C SER A 274 4.85 -33.31 6.90
N THR A 275 5.63 -32.71 5.99
CA THR A 275 7.10 -32.78 5.93
C THR A 275 7.82 -31.68 6.72
N ILE A 276 7.11 -30.64 7.19
CA ILE A 276 7.74 -29.49 7.84
C ILE A 276 7.92 -29.75 9.35
N LYS A 277 9.11 -29.41 9.86
CA LYS A 277 9.55 -29.61 11.27
C LYS A 277 8.77 -28.79 12.31
N TYR A 278 8.06 -27.75 11.87
CA TYR A 278 7.40 -26.75 12.73
C TYR A 278 5.90 -26.98 12.82
N ASP A 279 5.29 -26.57 13.94
CA ASP A 279 3.84 -26.63 14.08
C ASP A 279 3.16 -25.47 13.34
N LEU A 280 2.47 -25.77 12.24
CA LEU A 280 1.85 -24.76 11.39
C LEU A 280 0.47 -24.30 11.90
N SER A 281 -0.04 -24.85 13.02
CA SER A 281 -1.36 -24.46 13.57
C SER A 281 -1.49 -22.96 13.84
N LEU A 282 -0.41 -22.27 14.22
CA LEU A 282 -0.41 -20.81 14.41
C LEU A 282 -0.80 -20.06 13.11
N ILE A 283 -0.31 -20.51 11.96
CA ILE A 283 -0.57 -19.90 10.65
C ILE A 283 -2.04 -20.13 10.26
N ILE A 284 -2.56 -21.33 10.51
CA ILE A 284 -3.97 -21.69 10.30
C ILE A 284 -4.88 -20.82 11.20
N VAL A 285 -4.53 -20.64 12.47
CA VAL A 285 -5.29 -19.79 13.41
C VAL A 285 -5.28 -18.32 12.96
N LYS A 286 -4.12 -17.77 12.55
CA LYS A 286 -4.04 -16.40 11.99
C LYS A 286 -4.95 -16.25 10.75
N ILE A 287 -4.96 -17.22 9.82
CA ILE A 287 -5.83 -17.21 8.64
C ILE A 287 -7.33 -17.25 9.00
N LEU A 288 -7.73 -18.15 9.90
CA LEU A 288 -9.13 -18.31 10.29
C LEU A 288 -9.66 -17.08 11.04
N LEU A 289 -8.85 -16.46 11.90
CA LEU A 289 -9.20 -15.20 12.58
C LEU A 289 -9.29 -14.00 11.63
N ALA A 290 -8.46 -13.96 10.58
CA ALA A 290 -8.52 -12.90 9.57
C ALA A 290 -9.73 -13.00 8.61
N ASN A 291 -10.48 -14.10 8.66
CA ASN A 291 -11.66 -14.37 7.84
C ASN A 291 -12.88 -14.76 8.72
N ASP A 292 -12.96 -14.19 9.93
CA ASP A 292 -14.07 -14.28 10.89
C ASP A 292 -14.51 -15.71 11.33
N ARG A 293 -13.73 -16.75 11.01
CA ARG A 293 -13.99 -18.16 11.40
C ARG A 293 -13.49 -18.48 12.82
N GLU A 294 -13.92 -17.65 13.77
CA GLU A 294 -13.46 -17.66 15.17
C GLU A 294 -13.65 -19.02 15.87
N ASN A 295 -14.78 -19.69 15.65
CA ASN A 295 -15.09 -20.96 16.29
C ASN A 295 -14.07 -22.06 15.92
N GLU A 296 -13.68 -22.14 14.65
CA GLU A 296 -12.67 -23.08 14.17
C GLU A 296 -11.27 -22.66 14.63
N ALA A 297 -10.96 -21.35 14.58
CA ALA A 297 -9.70 -20.81 15.09
C ALA A 297 -9.47 -21.17 16.56
N VAL A 298 -10.47 -21.00 17.42
CA VAL A 298 -10.40 -21.34 18.85
C VAL A 298 -10.24 -22.85 19.07
N GLN A 299 -10.90 -23.69 18.27
CA GLN A 299 -10.72 -25.14 18.34
C GLN A 299 -9.30 -25.58 17.95
N GLU A 300 -8.76 -25.07 16.84
CA GLU A 300 -7.39 -25.38 16.40
C GLU A 300 -6.35 -24.83 17.39
N LEU A 301 -6.55 -23.61 17.89
CA LEU A 301 -5.71 -22.98 18.91
C LEU A 301 -5.68 -23.78 20.22
N HIS A 302 -6.83 -24.28 20.68
CA HIS A 302 -6.89 -25.15 21.86
C HIS A 302 -6.15 -26.47 21.64
N LYS A 303 -6.32 -27.13 20.49
CA LYS A 303 -5.59 -28.36 20.13
C LYS A 303 -4.08 -28.12 20.11
N ALA A 304 -3.64 -27.01 19.51
CA ALA A 304 -2.24 -26.64 19.39
C ALA A 304 -1.59 -26.31 20.75
N ILE A 305 -2.25 -25.49 21.59
CA ILE A 305 -1.77 -25.19 22.96
C ILE A 305 -1.76 -26.45 23.84
N LYS A 306 -2.72 -27.37 23.67
CA LYS A 306 -2.71 -28.67 24.37
C LYS A 306 -1.54 -29.56 23.96
N LYS A 307 -1.07 -29.44 22.71
CA LYS A 307 0.10 -30.14 22.17
C LYS A 307 1.43 -29.50 22.57
N ASN A 308 1.51 -28.15 22.56
CA ASN A 308 2.66 -27.39 23.04
C ASN A 308 2.24 -26.28 24.03
N PRO A 309 2.13 -26.59 25.34
CA PRO A 309 1.72 -25.60 26.36
C PRO A 309 2.74 -24.49 26.63
N ARG A 310 3.92 -24.51 25.98
CA ARG A 310 4.99 -23.51 26.09
C ARG A 310 5.18 -22.70 24.81
N ASP A 311 4.23 -22.74 23.89
CA ASP A 311 4.27 -21.93 22.67
C ASP A 311 3.83 -20.47 22.96
N GLN A 312 4.83 -19.57 23.03
CA GLN A 312 4.61 -18.14 23.25
C GLN A 312 3.70 -17.52 22.18
N PHE A 313 3.87 -17.88 20.90
CA PHE A 313 3.11 -17.27 19.81
C PHE A 313 1.64 -17.67 19.87
N LEU A 314 1.33 -18.95 20.14
CA LEU A 314 -0.05 -19.40 20.34
C LEU A 314 -0.68 -18.72 21.57
N LEU A 315 0.06 -18.57 22.68
CA LEU A 315 -0.42 -17.85 23.87
C LEU A 315 -0.66 -16.35 23.58
N ASN A 316 0.19 -15.70 22.78
CA ASN A 316 -0.02 -14.31 22.38
C ASN A 316 -1.26 -14.14 21.50
N GLN A 317 -1.51 -15.05 20.54
CA GLN A 317 -2.76 -15.02 19.76
C GLN A 317 -3.98 -15.31 20.64
N GLN A 318 -3.87 -16.20 21.63
CA GLN A 318 -4.94 -16.45 22.60
C GLN A 318 -5.23 -15.23 23.47
N ALA A 319 -4.20 -14.54 23.98
CA ALA A 319 -4.36 -13.30 24.74
C ALA A 319 -4.98 -12.18 23.89
N LYS A 320 -4.52 -12.00 22.64
CA LYS A 320 -5.13 -11.08 21.67
C LYS A 320 -6.63 -11.37 21.46
N PHE A 321 -6.99 -12.62 21.24
CA PHE A 321 -8.40 -13.02 21.06
C PHE A 321 -9.24 -12.75 22.33
N LEU A 322 -8.74 -13.10 23.51
CA LEU A 322 -9.44 -12.88 24.78
C LEU A 322 -9.63 -11.38 25.09
N ILE A 323 -8.65 -10.52 24.78
CA ILE A 323 -8.79 -9.06 24.88
C ILE A 323 -9.88 -8.56 23.91
N ARG A 324 -9.87 -8.99 22.64
CA ARG A 324 -10.89 -8.64 21.64
C ARG A 324 -12.31 -9.08 22.04
N LYS A 325 -12.44 -10.15 22.82
CA LYS A 325 -13.71 -10.62 23.41
C LYS A 325 -14.00 -10.10 24.82
N ALA A 326 -13.24 -9.11 25.31
CA ALA A 326 -13.37 -8.51 26.64
C ALA A 326 -13.28 -9.51 27.83
N SER A 327 -12.69 -10.69 27.61
CA SER A 327 -12.49 -11.75 28.62
C SER A 327 -11.21 -11.51 29.41
N ILE A 328 -11.15 -10.37 30.12
CA ILE A 328 -9.89 -9.77 30.56
C ILE A 328 -9.12 -10.61 31.58
N ASP A 329 -9.76 -11.21 32.59
CA ASP A 329 -9.05 -12.00 33.61
C ASP A 329 -8.35 -13.24 33.02
N LEU A 330 -9.01 -13.92 32.07
CA LEU A 330 -8.42 -15.01 31.30
C LEU A 330 -7.27 -14.52 30.41
N ALA A 331 -7.40 -13.33 29.81
CA ALA A 331 -6.32 -12.72 29.03
C ALA A 331 -5.09 -12.43 29.89
N ILE A 332 -5.27 -11.93 31.12
CA ILE A 332 -4.18 -11.68 32.08
C ILE A 332 -3.49 -12.98 32.47
N GLU A 333 -4.22 -14.07 32.73
CA GLU A 333 -3.61 -15.38 32.98
C GLU A 333 -2.76 -15.88 31.81
N VAL A 334 -3.27 -15.78 30.59
CA VAL A 334 -2.57 -16.25 29.37
C VAL A 334 -1.34 -15.38 29.08
N ALA A 335 -1.45 -14.05 29.20
CA ALA A 335 -0.35 -13.13 28.96
C ALA A 335 0.74 -13.21 30.05
N LYS A 336 0.39 -13.53 31.31
CA LYS A 336 1.36 -13.91 32.36
C LYS A 336 2.14 -15.17 31.98
N ARG A 337 1.46 -16.21 31.49
CA ARG A 337 2.15 -17.44 31.04
C ARG A 337 3.11 -17.15 29.88
N SER A 338 2.72 -16.29 28.93
CA SER A 338 3.58 -15.86 27.81
C SER A 338 4.83 -15.11 28.29
N THR A 339 4.68 -14.07 29.13
CA THR A 339 5.81 -13.30 29.70
C THR A 339 6.73 -14.12 30.60
N MET A 340 6.25 -15.24 31.18
CA MET A 340 7.08 -16.20 31.90
C MET A 340 7.85 -17.18 30.99
N ILE A 341 7.43 -17.34 29.73
CA ILE A 341 8.11 -18.19 28.73
C ILE A 341 9.18 -17.38 28.00
N ASP A 342 8.87 -16.14 27.63
CA ASP A 342 9.81 -15.18 27.05
C ASP A 342 9.72 -13.83 27.79
N PRO A 343 10.63 -13.59 28.75
CA PRO A 343 10.73 -12.32 29.46
C PRO A 343 11.26 -11.15 28.60
N TYR A 344 11.77 -11.38 27.39
CA TYR A 344 12.36 -10.35 26.53
C TYR A 344 11.42 -9.90 25.39
N GLY A 345 10.41 -10.70 25.06
CA GLY A 345 9.46 -10.42 23.98
C GLY A 345 8.51 -9.27 24.27
N PHE A 346 8.60 -8.21 23.46
CA PHE A 346 7.71 -7.04 23.51
C PHE A 346 6.21 -7.41 23.55
N GLU A 347 5.77 -8.33 22.67
CA GLU A 347 4.35 -8.64 22.47
C GLU A 347 3.70 -9.17 23.77
N GLY A 348 4.37 -10.04 24.51
CA GLY A 348 3.83 -10.62 25.75
C GLY A 348 3.59 -9.55 26.82
N TRP A 349 4.57 -8.68 27.04
CA TRP A 349 4.48 -7.57 28.01
C TRP A 349 3.46 -6.52 27.58
N TYR A 350 3.40 -6.20 26.28
CA TYR A 350 2.42 -5.28 25.73
C TYR A 350 0.99 -5.80 25.91
N LEU A 351 0.73 -7.07 25.60
CA LEU A 351 -0.60 -7.69 25.79
C LEU A 351 -0.99 -7.77 27.27
N LEU A 352 -0.04 -8.09 28.16
CA LEU A 352 -0.30 -8.11 29.60
C LEU A 352 -0.64 -6.71 30.14
N SER A 353 0.11 -5.68 29.71
CA SER A 353 -0.17 -4.27 30.02
C SER A 353 -1.54 -3.84 29.51
N LYS A 354 -1.87 -4.15 28.25
CA LYS A 354 -3.17 -3.82 27.63
C LYS A 354 -4.34 -4.50 28.35
N ALA A 355 -4.16 -5.75 28.79
CA ALA A 355 -5.18 -6.45 29.59
C ALA A 355 -5.35 -5.81 30.98
N TYR A 356 -4.26 -5.47 31.68
CA TYR A 356 -4.34 -4.73 32.95
C TYR A 356 -5.01 -3.35 32.81
N PHE A 357 -4.76 -2.64 31.71
CA PHE A 357 -5.43 -1.38 31.38
C PHE A 357 -6.96 -1.56 31.27
N TYR A 358 -7.43 -2.59 30.54
CA TYR A 358 -8.87 -2.88 30.46
C TYR A 358 -9.48 -3.35 31.78
N LYS A 359 -8.69 -3.99 32.66
CA LYS A 359 -9.09 -4.31 34.06
C LYS A 359 -9.11 -3.07 34.97
N ARG A 360 -8.66 -1.91 34.49
CA ARG A 360 -8.52 -0.63 35.22
C ARG A 360 -7.43 -0.64 36.30
N GLU A 361 -6.51 -1.60 36.26
CA GLU A 361 -5.36 -1.69 37.15
C GLU A 361 -4.20 -0.84 36.59
N TYR A 362 -4.45 0.46 36.43
CA TYR A 362 -3.62 1.40 35.65
C TYR A 362 -2.15 1.46 36.10
N ALA A 363 -1.90 1.46 37.41
CA ALA A 363 -0.55 1.43 37.96
C ALA A 363 0.19 0.14 37.58
N GLN A 364 -0.47 -1.02 37.67
CA GLN A 364 0.12 -2.30 37.27
C GLN A 364 0.29 -2.40 35.76
N ALA A 365 -0.61 -1.84 34.95
CA ALA A 365 -0.45 -1.74 33.50
C ALA A 365 0.80 -0.92 33.12
N LEU A 366 0.97 0.27 33.70
CA LEU A 366 2.12 1.14 33.40
C LEU A 366 3.46 0.53 33.90
N LEU A 367 3.46 -0.10 35.07
CA LEU A 367 4.58 -0.90 35.60
C LEU A 367 4.93 -2.08 34.67
N THR A 368 3.92 -2.72 34.08
CA THR A 368 4.08 -3.85 33.15
C THR A 368 4.66 -3.37 31.82
N LEU A 369 4.17 -2.25 31.30
CA LEU A 369 4.62 -1.62 30.06
C LEU A 369 6.11 -1.25 30.13
N ASN A 370 6.57 -0.74 31.26
CA ASN A 370 7.98 -0.38 31.50
C ASN A 370 8.95 -1.58 31.48
N ASN A 371 8.46 -2.82 31.60
CA ASN A 371 9.29 -4.02 31.47
C ASN A 371 9.37 -4.53 30.01
N ALA A 372 8.58 -3.97 29.09
CA ALA A 372 8.58 -4.37 27.70
C ALA A 372 9.84 -3.85 26.99
N GLN A 373 10.73 -4.74 26.56
CA GLN A 373 11.86 -4.35 25.72
C GLN A 373 11.36 -3.93 24.32
N LEU A 374 11.62 -2.69 23.92
CA LEU A 374 11.23 -2.20 22.58
C LEU A 374 11.98 -2.94 21.46
N VAL A 375 11.28 -3.15 20.35
CA VAL A 375 11.88 -3.64 19.11
C VAL A 375 12.57 -2.48 18.39
N SER A 376 13.83 -2.66 18.01
CA SER A 376 14.53 -1.75 17.11
C SER A 376 14.02 -1.95 15.68
N SER A 377 13.54 -0.89 15.03
CA SER A 377 13.07 -0.95 13.64
C SER A 377 14.17 -1.50 12.72
N ARG A 378 13.80 -2.45 11.87
CA ARG A 378 14.67 -3.02 10.84
C ARG A 378 14.77 -2.07 9.64
N PRO A 379 15.97 -1.84 9.07
CA PRO A 379 16.10 -1.01 7.87
C PRO A 379 15.40 -1.68 6.69
N LYS A 380 14.46 -0.96 6.07
CA LYS A 380 13.82 -1.40 4.81
C LYS A 380 14.80 -1.33 3.65
N ASP A 381 14.77 -2.33 2.77
CA ASP A 381 15.30 -2.22 1.41
C ASP A 381 14.59 -1.07 0.66
N ILE A 382 15.25 0.08 0.57
CA ILE A 382 14.78 1.32 -0.08
C ILE A 382 15.75 1.67 -1.22
N ILE A 383 15.22 2.15 -2.36
CA ILE A 383 16.02 2.58 -3.51
C ILE A 383 16.00 4.10 -3.64
N SER A 384 17.17 4.72 -3.70
CA SER A 384 17.32 6.08 -4.21
C SER A 384 17.37 6.09 -5.74
N VAL A 385 16.43 6.76 -6.40
CA VAL A 385 16.55 7.12 -7.82
C VAL A 385 17.61 8.23 -7.94
N ASN A 386 18.41 8.22 -9.02
CA ASN A 386 19.33 9.32 -9.33
C ASN A 386 18.55 10.63 -9.55
N PRO A 387 18.78 11.70 -8.76
CA PRO A 387 18.00 12.95 -8.85
C PRO A 387 18.24 13.75 -10.13
N LYS A 388 19.19 13.32 -10.99
CA LYS A 388 19.40 13.89 -12.32
C LYS A 388 18.58 13.24 -13.43
N ASP A 389 18.10 12.01 -13.22
CA ASP A 389 17.38 11.28 -14.26
C ASP A 389 16.02 11.94 -14.49
N LYS A 390 15.70 12.29 -15.73
CA LYS A 390 14.51 13.09 -16.04
C LYS A 390 13.26 12.21 -16.05
N LEU A 391 12.46 12.32 -15.00
CA LEU A 391 11.16 11.66 -14.91
C LEU A 391 10.16 12.22 -15.92
N THR A 392 9.45 11.33 -16.62
CA THR A 392 8.30 11.64 -17.46
C THR A 392 7.12 10.77 -17.01
N ILE A 393 6.05 11.39 -16.50
CA ILE A 393 4.80 10.74 -16.08
C ILE A 393 3.67 11.19 -17.03
N PRO A 394 3.48 10.56 -18.21
CA PRO A 394 2.38 10.91 -19.09
C PRO A 394 1.01 10.65 -18.43
N TYR A 395 -0.07 11.12 -19.03
CA TYR A 395 -1.43 10.84 -18.55
C TYR A 395 -1.90 9.47 -19.08
N PRO A 396 -2.37 8.54 -18.22
CA PRO A 396 -3.05 7.33 -18.67
C PRO A 396 -4.32 7.61 -19.49
N ASN A 397 -4.77 6.63 -20.28
CA ASN A 397 -6.00 6.71 -21.07
C ASN A 397 -7.27 6.67 -20.19
N GLU A 398 -7.19 6.05 -19.01
CA GLU A 398 -8.30 5.77 -18.09
C GLU A 398 -8.00 6.34 -16.69
N GLY A 399 -8.99 6.33 -15.79
CA GLY A 399 -8.89 6.83 -14.42
C GLY A 399 -8.98 8.36 -14.26
N LYS A 400 -9.08 9.13 -15.34
CA LYS A 400 -9.10 10.60 -15.28
C LYS A 400 -10.35 11.12 -14.57
N VAL A 401 -10.12 11.90 -13.50
CA VAL A 401 -11.07 12.85 -12.91
C VAL A 401 -10.41 14.22 -12.92
N LYS A 402 -11.07 15.23 -13.51
CA LYS A 402 -10.42 16.49 -13.90
C LYS A 402 -9.95 17.32 -12.69
N SER A 403 -10.85 17.52 -11.73
CA SER A 403 -10.61 18.26 -10.47
C SER A 403 -9.39 17.76 -9.70
N ILE A 404 -9.12 16.45 -9.80
CA ILE A 404 -7.99 15.78 -9.19
C ILE A 404 -6.72 16.01 -10.03
N TRP A 405 -6.70 15.51 -11.28
CA TRP A 405 -5.50 15.36 -12.09
C TRP A 405 -4.78 16.67 -12.47
N GLU A 406 -5.45 17.82 -12.27
CA GLU A 406 -4.88 19.16 -12.48
C GLU A 406 -4.05 19.68 -11.28
N SER A 407 -4.11 19.04 -10.09
CA SER A 407 -3.51 19.57 -8.84
C SER A 407 -2.70 18.57 -7.99
N LEU A 408 -2.17 17.50 -8.59
CA LEU A 408 -1.55 16.37 -7.87
C LEU A 408 -0.05 16.47 -7.56
N THR A 409 0.30 16.13 -6.32
CA THR A 409 1.63 15.69 -5.87
C THR A 409 1.69 14.16 -5.73
N GLN A 410 2.86 13.56 -6.00
CA GLN A 410 3.07 12.11 -5.91
C GLN A 410 3.72 11.75 -4.56
N VAL A 411 3.00 11.03 -3.70
CA VAL A 411 3.34 10.82 -2.28
C VAL A 411 3.93 9.41 -2.07
N TYR A 412 5.08 9.15 -2.68
CA TYR A 412 5.80 7.87 -2.60
C TYR A 412 7.21 8.04 -2.01
N GLY A 413 7.71 7.00 -1.35
CA GLY A 413 9.04 6.96 -0.76
C GLY A 413 9.11 7.41 0.71
N PRO A 414 10.30 7.38 1.34
CA PRO A 414 10.43 7.52 2.79
C PRO A 414 9.94 8.87 3.32
N GLY A 415 8.81 8.85 4.03
CA GLY A 415 8.13 10.06 4.53
C GLY A 415 6.72 10.28 3.99
N SER A 416 6.17 9.37 3.17
CA SER A 416 4.79 9.37 2.64
C SER A 416 3.65 9.36 3.68
N HIS A 417 3.95 9.46 4.98
CA HIS A 417 2.96 9.52 6.06
C HIS A 417 2.33 10.91 6.26
N ASN A 418 2.88 11.95 5.61
CA ASN A 418 2.27 13.28 5.45
C ASN A 418 2.90 14.05 4.27
N LEU A 419 2.33 15.20 3.90
CA LEU A 419 2.83 16.02 2.78
C LEU A 419 4.06 16.90 3.10
N LEU A 420 4.66 16.82 4.31
CA LEU A 420 5.80 17.68 4.71
C LEU A 420 7.01 17.64 3.76
N LYS A 421 7.22 16.51 3.06
CA LYS A 421 8.30 16.35 2.06
C LYS A 421 7.86 16.57 0.62
N PHE A 422 6.56 16.76 0.38
CA PHE A 422 5.95 16.76 -0.95
C PHE A 422 5.32 18.11 -1.31
N THR A 423 5.17 19.03 -0.35
CA THR A 423 4.77 20.43 -0.60
C THR A 423 5.95 21.34 -1.00
N THR A 424 5.61 22.59 -1.32
CA THR A 424 6.55 23.71 -1.55
C THR A 424 7.12 24.26 -0.24
N GLU A 425 8.34 24.81 -0.30
CA GLU A 425 8.95 25.52 0.83
C GLU A 425 8.09 26.70 1.32
N SER A 426 7.34 27.35 0.42
CA SER A 426 6.42 28.44 0.75
C SER A 426 5.26 28.02 1.65
N GLU A 427 4.70 26.81 1.48
CA GLU A 427 3.66 26.31 2.38
C GLU A 427 4.29 25.76 3.67
N LEU A 428 5.43 25.07 3.58
CA LEU A 428 6.13 24.53 4.75
C LEU A 428 6.54 25.64 5.75
N ASN A 429 6.93 26.82 5.25
CA ASN A 429 7.25 28.01 6.06
C ASN A 429 6.00 28.73 6.62
N ALA A 430 4.79 28.40 6.16
CA ALA A 430 3.55 28.96 6.67
C ALA A 430 2.92 28.14 7.82
N VAL A 431 3.34 26.88 7.99
CA VAL A 431 2.87 25.97 9.05
C VAL A 431 3.43 26.39 10.42
N ASP A 432 2.59 26.38 11.47
CA ASP A 432 3.03 26.57 12.86
C ASP A 432 4.22 25.64 13.21
N PRO A 433 5.37 26.18 13.65
CA PRO A 433 6.55 25.39 14.03
C PRO A 433 6.29 24.29 15.07
N MET A 434 5.28 24.44 15.93
CA MET A 434 4.85 23.42 16.88
C MET A 434 4.22 22.21 16.17
N ILE A 435 3.28 22.45 15.23
CA ILE A 435 2.66 21.41 14.41
C ILE A 435 3.74 20.73 13.56
N SER A 436 4.56 21.53 12.87
CA SER A 436 5.69 21.07 12.06
C SER A 436 6.72 20.26 12.86
N LYS A 437 6.86 20.49 14.18
CA LYS A 437 7.73 19.67 15.06
C LYS A 437 7.05 18.35 15.47
N VAL A 438 5.77 18.38 15.82
CA VAL A 438 5.00 17.20 16.23
C VAL A 438 4.89 16.18 15.08
N SER A 439 4.54 16.65 13.88
CA SER A 439 4.33 15.79 12.71
C SER A 439 5.60 15.17 12.12
N LYS A 440 6.79 15.57 12.59
CA LYS A 440 8.07 14.93 12.22
C LYS A 440 8.37 13.66 13.02
N TYR A 441 7.65 13.41 14.13
CA TYR A 441 7.81 12.18 14.90
C TYR A 441 6.97 11.05 14.27
N VAL A 442 7.65 10.22 13.47
CA VAL A 442 7.10 8.98 12.91
C VAL A 442 7.29 7.86 13.92
N LEU A 443 6.22 7.47 14.59
CA LEU A 443 6.19 6.31 15.48
C LEU A 443 5.79 5.07 14.67
N LYS A 444 6.49 3.96 14.90
CA LYS A 444 6.28 2.68 14.20
C LYS A 444 6.47 1.50 15.15
N GLY A 445 5.89 0.35 14.80
CA GLY A 445 6.02 -0.92 15.53
C GLY A 445 5.79 -0.79 17.03
N SER A 446 6.70 -1.31 17.84
CA SER A 446 6.58 -1.27 19.30
C SER A 446 6.39 0.15 19.86
N ASN A 447 7.01 1.17 19.26
CA ASN A 447 6.85 2.56 19.69
C ASN A 447 5.43 3.08 19.41
N GLN A 448 4.85 2.71 18.27
CA GLN A 448 3.46 3.04 17.94
C GLN A 448 2.48 2.31 18.87
N ALA A 449 2.69 1.01 19.12
CA ALA A 449 1.85 0.22 20.01
C ALA A 449 1.83 0.76 21.46
N VAL A 450 3.00 1.16 21.99
CA VAL A 450 3.10 1.87 23.28
C VAL A 450 2.33 3.19 23.22
N TYR A 451 2.54 3.99 22.18
CA TYR A 451 1.90 5.30 22.04
C TYR A 451 0.36 5.19 21.98
N GLU A 452 -0.19 4.27 21.19
CA GLU A 452 -1.63 4.03 21.08
C GLU A 452 -2.22 3.62 22.44
N LEU A 453 -1.52 2.79 23.22
CA LEU A 453 -1.93 2.45 24.57
C LEU A 453 -1.87 3.68 25.51
N LEU A 454 -0.83 4.51 25.44
CA LEU A 454 -0.75 5.73 26.26
C LEU A 454 -1.85 6.75 25.91
N VAL A 455 -2.27 6.84 24.64
CA VAL A 455 -3.45 7.65 24.26
C VAL A 455 -4.74 7.06 24.86
N LEU A 456 -4.88 5.73 24.94
CA LEU A 456 -5.99 5.10 25.68
C LEU A 456 -5.94 5.39 27.20
N PHE A 457 -4.76 5.51 27.83
CA PHE A 457 -4.66 6.02 29.20
C PHE A 457 -5.17 7.47 29.31
N VAL A 458 -4.82 8.35 28.37
CA VAL A 458 -5.27 9.75 28.38
C VAL A 458 -6.77 9.88 28.14
N ASP A 459 -7.36 9.10 27.24
CA ASP A 459 -8.82 9.03 27.03
C ASP A 459 -9.59 8.63 28.30
N ARG A 460 -9.01 7.77 29.15
CA ARG A 460 -9.68 7.27 30.36
C ARG A 460 -9.37 8.05 31.65
N LEU A 461 -8.21 8.68 31.75
CA LEU A 461 -7.73 9.36 32.98
C LEU A 461 -7.53 10.87 32.82
N GLY A 462 -7.51 11.37 31.58
CA GLY A 462 -6.92 12.66 31.25
C GLY A 462 -5.41 12.68 31.46
N TRP A 463 -4.74 13.73 30.95
CA TRP A 463 -3.30 13.90 31.11
C TRP A 463 -2.87 13.97 32.58
N GLY A 464 -3.62 14.68 33.42
CA GLY A 464 -3.34 14.77 34.86
C GLY A 464 -3.46 13.44 35.61
N GLY A 465 -4.46 12.61 35.27
CA GLY A 465 -4.60 11.28 35.87
C GLY A 465 -3.49 10.32 35.46
N LEU A 466 -3.04 10.38 34.20
CA LEU A 466 -1.85 9.63 33.75
C LEU A 466 -0.57 10.09 34.49
N LEU A 467 -0.39 11.39 34.72
CA LEU A 467 0.75 11.89 35.52
C LEU A 467 0.70 11.44 36.99
N ASN A 468 -0.50 11.35 37.58
CA ASN A 468 -0.65 10.81 38.95
C ASN A 468 -0.23 9.32 39.01
N VAL A 469 -0.68 8.51 38.04
CA VAL A 469 -0.28 7.08 37.94
C VAL A 469 1.22 6.94 37.63
N ARG A 470 1.81 7.84 36.83
CA ARG A 470 3.27 7.91 36.62
C ARG A 470 4.00 8.15 37.96
N ALA A 471 3.53 9.11 38.76
CA ALA A 471 4.15 9.48 40.03
C ALA A 471 3.91 8.44 41.16
N GLU A 472 2.84 7.64 41.08
CA GLU A 472 2.63 6.48 41.96
C GLU A 472 3.67 5.39 41.70
N VAL A 473 3.89 5.04 40.43
CA VAL A 473 4.68 3.88 40.00
C VAL A 473 6.18 4.18 39.92
N PHE A 474 6.57 5.38 39.49
CA PHE A 474 7.95 5.73 39.18
C PHE A 474 8.55 6.78 40.12
N ILE A 475 9.85 6.65 40.35
CA ILE A 475 10.67 7.66 41.01
C ILE A 475 10.72 8.91 40.13
N MET A 476 10.37 10.06 40.69
CA MET A 476 10.47 11.36 40.03
C MET A 476 11.77 12.10 40.42
N ASP A 477 12.28 13.01 39.60
CA ASP A 477 13.56 13.71 39.84
C ASP A 477 13.65 14.34 41.24
N ASN A 478 12.59 15.02 41.66
CA ASN A 478 12.47 15.63 43.00
C ASN A 478 12.67 14.61 44.13
N GLU A 479 12.20 13.37 43.95
CA GLU A 479 12.33 12.28 44.93
C GLU A 479 13.74 11.68 44.90
N ALA A 480 14.35 11.57 43.72
CA ALA A 480 15.74 11.12 43.56
C ALA A 480 16.76 12.03 44.25
N HIS A 481 16.43 13.32 44.46
CA HIS A 481 17.20 14.23 45.31
C HIS A 481 16.99 13.94 46.81
N ILE A 482 15.76 13.67 47.26
CA ILE A 482 15.43 13.41 48.68
C ILE A 482 16.13 12.14 49.20
N VAL A 483 16.19 11.08 48.37
CA VAL A 483 16.85 9.79 48.70
C VAL A 483 18.29 9.95 49.22
N LYS A 484 19.00 10.99 48.79
CA LYS A 484 20.40 11.26 49.16
C LYS A 484 20.57 11.88 50.54
N ASN A 485 19.54 12.53 51.08
CA ASN A 485 19.65 13.34 52.30
C ASN A 485 18.92 12.73 53.50
N ASP A 486 17.68 12.25 53.33
CA ASP A 486 16.83 11.84 54.45
C ASP A 486 16.62 10.33 54.56
N ILE A 487 16.23 9.87 55.77
CA ILE A 487 16.15 8.44 56.12
C ILE A 487 14.71 7.95 56.32
N SER A 488 13.78 8.80 56.76
CA SER A 488 12.38 8.40 57.06
C SER A 488 11.60 7.89 55.85
N ASP A 489 11.70 8.58 54.72
CA ASP A 489 10.79 8.40 53.59
C ASP A 489 11.22 7.26 52.66
N LYS A 490 12.33 6.60 52.97
CA LYS A 490 12.94 5.55 52.12
C LYS A 490 12.00 4.36 51.88
N SER A 491 11.12 4.02 52.81
CA SER A 491 10.20 2.89 52.68
C SER A 491 9.22 3.03 51.51
N ALA A 492 8.66 4.23 51.30
CA ALA A 492 7.73 4.50 50.19
C ALA A 492 8.45 4.64 48.83
N ILE A 493 9.72 5.05 48.83
CA ILE A 493 10.52 5.18 47.61
C ILE A 493 11.07 3.83 47.14
N ILE A 494 11.40 2.91 48.07
CA ILE A 494 11.87 1.54 47.78
C ILE A 494 10.88 0.74 46.93
N THR A 495 9.58 1.02 46.99
CA THR A 495 8.55 0.34 46.18
C THR A 495 8.40 0.87 44.75
N LYS A 496 8.95 2.03 44.43
CA LYS A 496 8.85 2.63 43.07
C LYS A 496 9.94 2.11 42.14
N ARG A 497 9.69 2.18 40.82
CA ARG A 497 10.68 1.82 39.78
C ARG A 497 11.28 3.05 39.09
N ILE A 498 12.35 2.84 38.35
CA ILE A 498 12.87 3.83 37.40
C ILE A 498 11.99 3.78 36.14
N CYS A 499 11.57 4.95 35.65
CA CYS A 499 10.89 5.08 34.36
C CYS A 499 11.91 4.92 33.24
N GLU A 500 11.63 4.06 32.27
CA GLU A 500 12.49 3.89 31.10
C GLU A 500 12.55 5.15 30.24
N THR A 501 13.73 5.48 29.70
CA THR A 501 13.96 6.71 28.95
C THR A 501 13.15 6.77 27.65
N TRP A 502 12.87 5.60 27.05
CA TRP A 502 12.00 5.49 25.88
C TRP A 502 10.53 5.78 26.24
N LEU A 503 10.07 5.35 27.41
CA LEU A 503 8.70 5.57 27.87
C LEU A 503 8.46 7.06 28.13
N GLU A 504 9.44 7.74 28.74
CA GLU A 504 9.43 9.19 28.88
C GLU A 504 9.50 9.91 27.53
N SER A 505 10.30 9.44 26.58
CA SER A 505 10.34 10.03 25.23
C SER A 505 8.97 9.94 24.53
N ILE A 506 8.26 8.83 24.66
CA ILE A 506 6.93 8.67 24.06
C ILE A 506 5.87 9.50 24.81
N LEU A 507 5.92 9.57 26.15
CA LEU A 507 5.07 10.47 26.94
C LEU A 507 5.22 11.95 26.53
N ASN A 508 6.44 12.38 26.23
CA ASN A 508 6.70 13.74 25.74
C ASN A 508 6.14 13.99 24.32
N ILE A 509 6.09 12.97 23.46
CA ILE A 509 5.43 13.06 22.15
C ILE A 509 3.92 13.15 22.33
N VAL A 510 3.31 12.25 23.14
CA VAL A 510 1.89 12.29 23.52
C VAL A 510 1.49 13.68 24.03
N PHE A 511 2.29 14.30 24.90
CA PHE A 511 2.04 15.66 25.39
C PHE A 511 2.09 16.73 24.29
N GLY A 512 3.02 16.60 23.32
CA GLY A 512 3.12 17.48 22.16
C GLY A 512 1.87 17.41 21.28
N ASP A 513 1.49 16.19 20.89
CA ASP A 513 0.28 15.89 20.11
C ASP A 513 -1.00 16.42 20.79
N LEU A 514 -1.21 16.10 22.08
CA LEU A 514 -2.38 16.55 22.83
C LEU A 514 -2.46 18.06 22.92
N ARG A 515 -1.32 18.76 23.05
CA ARG A 515 -1.32 20.23 23.04
C ARG A 515 -1.76 20.79 21.68
N VAL A 516 -1.38 20.18 20.56
CA VAL A 516 -1.89 20.59 19.23
C VAL A 516 -3.41 20.39 19.16
N ALA A 517 -3.91 19.20 19.52
CA ALA A 517 -5.35 18.92 19.53
C ALA A 517 -6.15 19.87 20.44
N MET A 518 -5.65 20.17 21.65
CA MET A 518 -6.29 21.10 22.60
C MET A 518 -6.12 22.59 22.26
N ILE A 519 -5.14 22.97 21.44
CA ILE A 519 -5.06 24.33 20.87
C ILE A 519 -6.09 24.44 19.75
N PHE A 520 -6.16 23.45 18.87
CA PHE A 520 -7.11 23.42 17.76
C PHE A 520 -8.58 23.38 18.19
N ASP A 521 -8.96 22.55 19.17
CA ASP A 521 -10.35 22.49 19.68
C ASP A 521 -10.83 23.83 20.28
N ARG A 522 -9.89 24.65 20.80
CA ARG A 522 -10.18 26.04 21.19
C ARG A 522 -10.23 26.98 19.99
N GLN A 523 -9.31 26.86 19.04
CA GLN A 523 -9.27 27.65 17.81
C GLN A 523 -10.53 27.46 16.94
N LEU A 524 -11.21 26.30 16.98
CA LEU A 524 -12.49 26.10 16.27
C LEU A 524 -13.59 27.15 16.60
N ASN A 525 -13.49 27.84 17.74
CA ASN A 525 -14.41 28.92 18.14
C ASN A 525 -13.97 30.32 17.67
N ILE A 526 -12.83 30.40 16.96
CA ILE A 526 -12.17 31.62 16.50
C ILE A 526 -11.94 31.46 14.99
N GLN A 527 -12.14 32.49 14.18
CA GLN A 527 -11.98 32.36 12.71
C GLN A 527 -10.50 32.43 12.28
N THR A 528 -9.67 31.51 12.78
CA THR A 528 -8.29 31.32 12.29
C THR A 528 -8.30 30.72 10.89
N ARG A 529 -7.35 31.15 10.06
CA ARG A 529 -7.11 30.58 8.73
C ARG A 529 -5.89 29.67 8.81
N HIS A 530 -6.03 28.46 8.29
CA HIS A 530 -4.99 27.43 8.23
C HIS A 530 -4.76 27.02 6.78
N SER A 531 -3.52 26.64 6.42
CA SER A 531 -3.21 26.10 5.09
C SER A 531 -3.75 24.68 4.89
N ALA A 532 -3.73 24.16 3.66
CA ALA A 532 -4.14 22.78 3.40
C ALA A 532 -3.26 21.78 4.16
N LEU A 533 -1.93 22.00 4.14
CA LEU A 533 -0.99 21.25 4.96
C LEU A 533 -1.24 21.38 6.47
N GLU A 534 -1.59 22.55 6.99
CA GLU A 534 -1.96 22.64 8.41
C GLU A 534 -3.20 21.82 8.76
N TRP A 535 -4.24 21.86 7.91
CA TRP A 535 -5.46 21.06 8.09
C TRP A 535 -5.19 19.54 8.05
N GLU A 536 -4.29 19.08 7.17
CA GLU A 536 -3.80 17.70 7.12
C GLU A 536 -3.13 17.32 8.46
N LEU A 537 -2.10 18.07 8.85
CA LEU A 537 -1.27 17.74 10.02
C LEU A 537 -2.06 17.82 11.33
N ILE A 538 -2.98 18.78 11.46
CA ILE A 538 -3.93 18.85 12.59
C ILE A 538 -4.86 17.64 12.56
N GLY A 539 -5.41 17.27 11.39
CA GLY A 539 -6.29 16.13 11.22
C GLY A 539 -5.64 14.81 11.61
N LEU A 540 -4.41 14.56 11.15
CA LEU A 540 -3.62 13.38 11.48
C LEU A 540 -3.25 13.34 12.97
N THR A 541 -2.89 14.49 13.56
CA THR A 541 -2.59 14.58 15.01
C THR A 541 -3.84 14.33 15.86
N CYS A 542 -5.00 14.86 15.47
CA CYS A 542 -6.29 14.59 16.12
C CYS A 542 -6.70 13.12 15.99
N LEU A 543 -6.46 12.49 14.83
CA LEU A 543 -6.71 11.06 14.61
C LEU A 543 -5.84 10.20 15.53
N ARG A 544 -4.55 10.54 15.62
CA ARG A 544 -3.53 9.90 16.47
C ARG A 544 -3.77 10.15 17.97
N THR A 545 -4.59 11.12 18.36
CA THR A 545 -4.96 11.40 19.77
C THR A 545 -6.40 11.05 20.13
N HIS A 546 -7.12 10.35 19.26
CA HIS A 546 -8.52 9.95 19.44
C HIS A 546 -9.54 11.13 19.48
N TYR A 547 -9.14 12.34 19.07
CA TYR A 547 -10.03 13.49 18.85
C TYR A 547 -10.78 13.36 17.51
N TYR A 548 -11.46 12.23 17.29
CA TYR A 548 -11.96 11.79 15.98
C TYR A 548 -12.94 12.77 15.30
N SER A 549 -13.80 13.45 16.06
CA SER A 549 -14.73 14.45 15.50
C SER A 549 -13.98 15.65 14.87
N ASN A 550 -12.92 16.11 15.54
CA ASN A 550 -12.05 17.18 15.05
C ASN A 550 -11.15 16.68 13.91
N ALA A 551 -10.68 15.43 13.98
CA ALA A 551 -9.92 14.78 12.92
C ALA A 551 -10.73 14.70 11.61
N VAL A 552 -11.90 14.06 11.64
CA VAL A 552 -12.78 13.92 10.47
C VAL A 552 -13.14 15.28 9.86
N SER A 553 -13.39 16.29 10.69
CA SER A 553 -13.65 17.65 10.22
C SER A 553 -12.44 18.28 9.51
N SER A 554 -11.23 18.10 10.05
CA SER A 554 -10.00 18.66 9.49
C SER A 554 -9.57 17.97 8.19
N LEU A 555 -9.59 16.64 8.16
CA LEU A 555 -9.26 15.82 6.99
C LEU A 555 -10.24 16.10 5.83
N ARG A 556 -11.55 16.27 6.12
CA ARG A 556 -12.57 16.65 5.12
C ARG A 556 -12.37 18.08 4.60
N THR A 557 -12.02 19.04 5.47
CA THR A 557 -11.68 20.41 5.04
C THR A 557 -10.46 20.42 4.12
N THR A 558 -9.46 19.59 4.38
CA THR A 558 -8.30 19.39 3.49
C THR A 558 -8.75 18.93 2.11
N ILE A 559 -9.40 17.76 2.02
CA ILE A 559 -9.81 17.11 0.76
C ILE A 559 -10.75 17.98 -0.09
N ASN A 560 -11.55 18.85 0.55
CA ASN A 560 -12.43 19.79 -0.14
C ASN A 560 -11.69 21.02 -0.71
N ASN A 561 -10.57 21.43 -0.11
CA ASN A 561 -9.75 22.54 -0.59
C ASN A 561 -8.76 22.10 -1.69
N GLN A 562 -8.11 20.95 -1.48
CA GLN A 562 -7.20 20.31 -2.42
C GLN A 562 -7.23 18.79 -2.19
N PHE A 563 -7.15 17.98 -3.26
CA PHE A 563 -7.09 16.54 -3.07
C PHE A 563 -5.77 16.13 -2.38
N ASP A 564 -5.89 15.47 -1.24
CA ASP A 564 -4.79 14.78 -0.57
C ASP A 564 -5.11 13.29 -0.40
N ILE A 565 -4.14 12.45 -0.79
CA ILE A 565 -4.17 11.00 -0.66
C ILE A 565 -4.01 10.54 0.80
N VAL A 566 -3.26 11.26 1.63
CA VAL A 566 -3.00 10.89 3.03
C VAL A 566 -4.27 11.05 3.87
N CYS A 567 -4.92 12.22 3.80
CA CYS A 567 -6.24 12.47 4.39
C CYS A 567 -7.29 11.48 3.87
N SER A 568 -7.30 11.20 2.58
CA SER A 568 -8.26 10.27 1.97
C SER A 568 -8.14 8.87 2.56
N ARG A 569 -6.93 8.31 2.60
CA ARG A 569 -6.65 7.00 3.20
C ARG A 569 -6.94 6.97 4.70
N ALA A 570 -6.64 8.05 5.42
CA ALA A 570 -6.96 8.17 6.84
C ALA A 570 -8.48 8.07 7.12
N LEU A 571 -9.33 8.67 6.27
CA LEU A 571 -10.79 8.54 6.37
C LEU A 571 -11.28 7.12 6.02
N LEU A 572 -10.74 6.49 4.97
CA LEU A 572 -11.07 5.10 4.61
C LEU A 572 -10.68 4.12 5.73
N SER A 573 -9.49 4.29 6.32
CA SER A 573 -9.01 3.50 7.47
C SER A 573 -9.92 3.66 8.69
N LEU A 574 -10.34 4.89 9.01
CA LEU A 574 -11.25 5.16 10.13
C LEU A 574 -12.64 4.55 9.91
N TRP A 575 -13.19 4.61 8.69
CA TRP A 575 -14.45 3.96 8.34
C TRP A 575 -14.39 2.43 8.56
N GLY A 576 -13.24 1.82 8.24
CA GLY A 576 -12.97 0.40 8.47
C GLY A 576 -12.87 0.06 9.96
N LYS A 577 -12.12 0.84 10.74
CA LYS A 577 -11.99 0.65 12.21
C LYS A 577 -13.34 0.70 12.92
N GLN A 578 -14.23 1.63 12.55
CA GLN A 578 -15.60 1.71 13.07
C GLN A 578 -16.41 0.40 12.89
N ARG A 579 -16.16 -0.37 11.83
CA ARG A 579 -17.00 -1.53 11.42
C ARG A 579 -16.39 -2.89 11.73
N TYR A 580 -15.07 -3.03 11.66
CA TYR A 580 -14.38 -4.31 11.74
C TYR A 580 -13.48 -4.48 12.97
N ASP A 581 -13.13 -3.41 13.66
CA ASP A 581 -12.34 -3.54 14.88
C ASP A 581 -13.22 -3.59 16.14
N MET A 582 -13.40 -4.79 16.69
CA MET A 582 -14.13 -5.03 17.93
C MET A 582 -13.61 -4.19 19.11
N GLU A 583 -12.30 -3.93 19.18
CA GLU A 583 -11.72 -3.14 20.27
C GLU A 583 -12.06 -1.65 20.13
N PHE A 584 -11.98 -1.13 18.90
CA PHE A 584 -12.46 0.22 18.56
C PHE A 584 -13.95 0.38 18.85
N GLN A 585 -14.78 -0.60 18.47
CA GLN A 585 -16.23 -0.55 18.75
C GLN A 585 -16.54 -0.60 20.26
N ALA A 586 -15.86 -1.44 21.02
CA ALA A 586 -16.01 -1.49 22.48
C ALA A 586 -15.59 -0.16 23.12
N TRP A 587 -14.48 0.43 22.65
CA TRP A 587 -14.06 1.76 23.06
C TRP A 587 -15.11 2.84 22.71
N GLN A 588 -15.56 2.89 21.46
CA GLN A 588 -16.48 3.91 20.95
C GLN A 588 -17.85 3.86 21.66
N ARG A 589 -18.40 2.66 21.92
CA ARG A 589 -19.63 2.50 22.72
C ARG A 589 -19.48 3.10 24.12
N ALA A 590 -18.32 2.89 24.76
CA ALA A 590 -17.99 3.43 26.08
C ALA A 590 -17.46 4.89 26.08
N HIS A 591 -17.27 5.51 24.91
CA HIS A 591 -16.90 6.93 24.76
C HIS A 591 -18.15 7.76 24.40
N ASN A 592 -18.98 7.27 23.47
CA ASN A 592 -20.26 7.90 23.08
C ASN A 592 -21.25 8.05 24.26
N GLN A 593 -21.20 7.16 25.27
CA GLN A 593 -21.98 7.31 26.50
C GLN A 593 -21.60 8.55 27.32
N ASN A 594 -20.37 9.07 27.15
CA ASN A 594 -19.84 10.23 27.85
C ASN A 594 -19.82 11.49 26.97
N THR A 595 -19.97 11.37 25.65
CA THR A 595 -19.80 12.48 24.69
C THR A 595 -20.83 12.44 23.54
N ASN A 596 -21.60 13.52 23.38
CA ASN A 596 -22.57 13.68 22.28
C ASN A 596 -21.94 14.00 20.90
N LYS A 597 -20.61 13.88 20.72
CA LYS A 597 -19.91 14.15 19.46
C LYS A 597 -19.81 12.88 18.59
N SER A 598 -20.73 12.68 17.65
CA SER A 598 -20.56 11.68 16.59
C SER A 598 -19.49 12.12 15.56
N PHE A 599 -18.92 11.15 14.85
CA PHE A 599 -17.81 11.37 13.89
C PHE A 599 -17.85 10.40 12.70
N GLU A 600 -19.05 9.98 12.29
CA GLU A 600 -19.21 9.11 11.12
C GLU A 600 -19.04 9.90 9.81
N VAL A 601 -18.40 9.28 8.81
CA VAL A 601 -18.28 9.84 7.46
C VAL A 601 -19.54 9.48 6.67
N PRO A 602 -20.31 10.46 6.14
CA PRO A 602 -21.49 10.18 5.34
C PRO A 602 -21.17 9.38 4.08
N LEU A 603 -22.04 8.43 3.71
CA LEU A 603 -21.80 7.49 2.61
C LEU A 603 -21.45 8.18 1.28
N ASP A 604 -22.17 9.25 0.91
CA ASP A 604 -21.88 10.03 -0.30
C ASP A 604 -20.45 10.61 -0.34
N GLN A 605 -19.93 11.04 0.81
CA GLN A 605 -18.59 11.62 0.93
C GLN A 605 -17.51 10.53 0.97
N LEU A 606 -17.86 9.34 1.48
CA LEU A 606 -17.00 8.17 1.38
C LEU A 606 -16.87 7.70 -0.08
N ILE A 607 -17.96 7.69 -0.85
CA ILE A 607 -17.95 7.33 -2.28
C ILE A 607 -17.11 8.32 -3.08
N ASP A 608 -17.26 9.63 -2.83
CA ASP A 608 -16.40 10.68 -3.38
C ASP A 608 -14.91 10.41 -3.09
N VAL A 609 -14.54 10.12 -1.83
CA VAL A 609 -13.16 9.75 -1.45
C VAL A 609 -12.68 8.47 -2.15
N ILE A 610 -13.51 7.43 -2.26
CA ILE A 610 -13.18 6.17 -2.97
C ILE A 610 -12.85 6.45 -4.44
N VAL A 611 -13.73 7.17 -5.15
CA VAL A 611 -13.52 7.55 -6.56
C VAL A 611 -12.24 8.39 -6.72
N LYS A 612 -11.99 9.32 -5.79
CA LYS A 612 -10.80 10.17 -5.81
C LYS A 612 -9.51 9.37 -5.62
N VAL A 613 -9.47 8.42 -4.69
CA VAL A 613 -8.30 7.55 -4.47
C VAL A 613 -8.04 6.63 -5.66
N ILE A 614 -9.09 6.05 -6.27
CA ILE A 614 -8.95 5.19 -7.47
C ILE A 614 -8.37 6.00 -8.65
N SER A 615 -8.84 7.24 -8.83
CA SER A 615 -8.32 8.16 -9.84
C SER A 615 -6.85 8.55 -9.60
N TYR A 616 -6.47 8.81 -8.34
CA TYR A 616 -5.08 9.09 -7.94
C TYR A 616 -4.16 7.90 -8.20
N ASN A 617 -4.56 6.71 -7.76
CA ASN A 617 -3.79 5.48 -7.97
C ASN A 617 -3.60 5.20 -9.48
N THR A 618 -4.64 5.42 -10.29
CA THR A 618 -4.53 5.26 -11.74
C THR A 618 -3.57 6.27 -12.38
N ARG A 619 -3.61 7.55 -11.94
CA ARG A 619 -2.69 8.61 -12.43
C ARG A 619 -1.23 8.18 -12.39
N PHE A 620 -0.85 7.45 -11.34
CA PHE A 620 0.50 7.01 -11.05
C PHE A 620 0.73 5.52 -11.33
N TYR A 621 -0.03 4.95 -12.28
CA TYR A 621 0.15 3.60 -12.82
C TYR A 621 -0.02 2.44 -11.83
N ASN A 622 -0.78 2.66 -10.75
CA ASN A 622 -1.28 1.56 -9.95
C ASN A 622 -2.55 0.97 -10.58
N GLU A 623 -2.36 -0.10 -11.36
CA GLU A 623 -3.43 -0.83 -12.05
C GLU A 623 -4.00 -1.99 -11.20
N GLY A 624 -3.32 -2.39 -10.12
CA GLY A 624 -3.75 -3.48 -9.23
C GLY A 624 -4.48 -3.03 -7.97
N GLN A 625 -4.18 -1.82 -7.48
CA GLN A 625 -4.77 -1.11 -6.35
C GLN A 625 -5.11 -1.99 -5.14
N LEU A 626 -4.14 -2.78 -4.68
CA LEU A 626 -4.34 -3.82 -3.66
C LEU A 626 -4.98 -3.29 -2.36
N GLU A 627 -4.56 -2.10 -1.91
CA GLU A 627 -5.18 -1.37 -0.79
C GLU A 627 -6.69 -1.15 -1.00
N MET A 628 -7.09 -0.71 -2.20
CA MET A 628 -8.49 -0.50 -2.56
C MET A 628 -9.24 -1.81 -2.73
N LEU A 629 -8.62 -2.90 -3.20
CA LEU A 629 -9.27 -4.23 -3.25
C LEU A 629 -9.60 -4.74 -1.84
N ILE A 630 -8.68 -4.60 -0.87
CA ILE A 630 -8.91 -4.97 0.53
C ILE A 630 -10.02 -4.11 1.14
N PHE A 631 -10.00 -2.80 0.90
CA PHE A 631 -11.05 -1.89 1.37
C PHE A 631 -12.41 -2.23 0.72
N LEU A 632 -12.48 -2.34 -0.60
CA LEU A 632 -13.72 -2.56 -1.35
C LEU A 632 -14.37 -3.90 -1.01
N LYS A 633 -13.60 -4.97 -0.79
CA LYS A 633 -14.15 -6.24 -0.30
C LYS A 633 -14.91 -6.07 1.02
N LYS A 634 -14.31 -5.34 1.97
CA LYS A 634 -14.95 -5.03 3.27
C LYS A 634 -16.05 -3.99 3.15
N PHE A 635 -16.02 -3.13 2.13
CA PHE A 635 -17.07 -2.16 1.88
C PHE A 635 -18.34 -2.83 1.34
N PHE A 636 -18.20 -3.69 0.33
CA PHE A 636 -19.32 -4.36 -0.33
C PHE A 636 -20.03 -5.39 0.56
N GLY A 637 -19.29 -6.08 1.44
CA GLY A 637 -19.90 -6.95 2.48
C GLY A 637 -20.81 -6.24 3.50
N VAL A 638 -20.98 -4.91 3.40
CA VAL A 638 -21.93 -4.09 4.17
C VAL A 638 -22.84 -3.23 3.28
N VAL A 639 -22.48 -2.95 2.02
CA VAL A 639 -23.22 -2.05 1.12
C VAL A 639 -23.28 -2.61 -0.30
N ASP A 640 -24.49 -2.77 -0.83
CA ASP A 640 -24.76 -3.32 -2.17
C ASP A 640 -23.90 -2.68 -3.29
N VAL A 641 -23.25 -3.55 -4.07
CA VAL A 641 -22.41 -3.21 -5.23
C VAL A 641 -23.19 -2.43 -6.28
N ASP A 642 -24.44 -2.79 -6.55
CA ASP A 642 -25.21 -2.21 -7.67
C ASP A 642 -25.74 -0.81 -7.30
N TYR A 643 -26.16 -0.61 -6.05
CA TYR A 643 -26.41 0.72 -5.47
C TYR A 643 -25.18 1.63 -5.54
N ILE A 644 -24.00 1.14 -5.14
CA ILE A 644 -22.76 1.93 -5.17
C ILE A 644 -22.35 2.27 -6.60
N SER A 645 -22.41 1.31 -7.53
CA SER A 645 -22.07 1.52 -8.94
C SER A 645 -22.97 2.59 -9.57
N SER A 646 -24.28 2.53 -9.29
CA SER A 646 -25.25 3.55 -9.66
C SER A 646 -24.91 4.93 -9.07
N ARG A 647 -24.44 4.97 -7.81
CA ARG A 647 -24.08 6.22 -7.13
C ARG A 647 -22.77 6.83 -7.63
N VAL A 648 -21.78 6.01 -8.00
CA VAL A 648 -20.53 6.42 -8.65
C VAL A 648 -20.82 7.03 -10.03
N GLN A 649 -21.70 6.42 -10.83
CA GLN A 649 -22.13 6.97 -12.11
C GLN A 649 -22.77 8.35 -11.93
N VAL A 650 -23.73 8.50 -11.02
CA VAL A 650 -24.43 9.78 -10.72
C VAL A 650 -23.50 10.85 -10.11
N LEU A 651 -22.35 10.46 -9.55
CA LEU A 651 -21.32 11.40 -9.12
C LEU A 651 -20.54 11.92 -10.34
N LEU A 652 -20.06 11.03 -11.20
CA LEU A 652 -19.21 11.37 -12.35
C LEU A 652 -19.97 12.03 -13.52
N GLU A 653 -21.28 11.77 -13.65
CA GLU A 653 -22.18 12.48 -14.59
C GLU A 653 -22.22 14.01 -14.37
N LYS A 654 -21.85 14.49 -13.17
CA LYS A 654 -21.83 15.92 -12.83
C LYS A 654 -20.52 16.62 -13.20
N ASP A 655 -19.41 15.87 -13.26
CA ASP A 655 -18.07 16.42 -13.45
C ASP A 655 -17.77 16.71 -14.93
N ASP A 656 -18.32 15.92 -15.87
CA ASP A 656 -18.09 16.14 -17.32
C ASP A 656 -19.33 15.78 -18.17
N VAL A 657 -20.26 16.74 -18.25
CA VAL A 657 -21.58 16.62 -18.94
C VAL A 657 -21.46 16.17 -20.40
N ASN A 658 -20.33 16.45 -21.06
CA ASN A 658 -20.12 16.16 -22.49
C ASN A 658 -19.61 14.73 -22.77
N ASP A 659 -19.04 14.04 -21.78
CA ASP A 659 -18.39 12.73 -22.01
C ASP A 659 -18.57 11.73 -20.85
N TRP A 660 -19.67 11.86 -20.09
CA TRP A 660 -19.98 11.02 -18.92
C TRP A 660 -19.88 9.51 -19.16
N LYS A 661 -20.21 9.04 -20.37
CA LYS A 661 -20.08 7.62 -20.78
C LYS A 661 -18.63 7.13 -20.86
N ASN A 662 -17.67 8.04 -20.99
CA ASN A 662 -16.23 7.78 -20.96
C ASN A 662 -15.57 8.46 -19.75
N SER A 663 -16.34 8.74 -18.67
CA SER A 663 -15.76 9.25 -17.42
C SER A 663 -14.76 8.23 -16.88
N GLY A 664 -13.46 8.55 -17.03
CA GLY A 664 -12.41 7.53 -17.10
C GLY A 664 -12.25 6.65 -15.85
N CYS A 665 -12.79 7.07 -14.71
CA CYS A 665 -12.77 6.29 -13.47
C CYS A 665 -13.75 5.11 -13.46
N ILE A 666 -14.85 5.13 -14.25
CA ILE A 666 -15.84 4.02 -14.25
C ILE A 666 -15.19 2.70 -14.74
N PRO A 667 -14.50 2.63 -15.90
CA PRO A 667 -13.83 1.39 -16.33
C PRO A 667 -12.84 0.83 -15.30
N VAL A 668 -12.18 1.70 -14.52
CA VAL A 668 -11.25 1.29 -13.46
C VAL A 668 -12.00 0.75 -12.24
N PHE A 669 -13.08 1.41 -11.82
CA PHE A 669 -13.94 0.94 -10.74
C PHE A 669 -14.57 -0.41 -11.08
N ASP A 670 -15.16 -0.54 -12.27
CA ASP A 670 -15.75 -1.77 -12.79
C ASP A 670 -14.71 -2.90 -12.87
N LYS A 671 -13.46 -2.58 -13.24
CA LYS A 671 -12.34 -3.54 -13.20
C LYS A 671 -12.06 -4.01 -11.77
N LEU A 672 -11.99 -3.12 -10.77
CA LEU A 672 -11.75 -3.51 -9.37
C LEU A 672 -12.91 -4.36 -8.81
N VAL A 673 -14.15 -4.01 -9.13
CA VAL A 673 -15.34 -4.84 -8.81
C VAL A 673 -15.24 -6.20 -9.49
N LYS A 674 -14.81 -6.26 -10.76
CA LYS A 674 -14.62 -7.51 -11.51
C LYS A 674 -13.48 -8.37 -10.93
N ASP A 675 -12.34 -7.79 -10.59
CA ASP A 675 -11.20 -8.49 -9.99
C ASP A 675 -11.58 -9.12 -8.64
N LEU A 676 -12.52 -8.51 -7.89
CA LEU A 676 -13.14 -9.14 -6.71
C LEU A 676 -14.16 -10.23 -7.08
N LYS A 677 -15.04 -10.01 -8.09
CA LYS A 677 -16.04 -10.99 -8.57
C LYS A 677 -15.42 -12.26 -9.20
N ILE A 678 -14.09 -12.33 -9.35
CA ILE A 678 -13.36 -13.57 -9.70
C ILE A 678 -13.50 -14.66 -8.62
N PHE A 679 -13.75 -14.28 -7.36
CA PHE A 679 -13.72 -15.20 -6.22
C PHE A 679 -15.10 -15.65 -5.72
N GLY A 680 -16.17 -14.95 -6.12
CA GLY A 680 -17.54 -15.24 -5.74
C GLY A 680 -18.47 -14.05 -6.01
N GLU A 681 -19.71 -14.15 -5.52
CA GLU A 681 -20.56 -12.98 -5.31
C GLU A 681 -20.00 -12.16 -4.13
N ILE A 682 -20.23 -10.84 -4.15
CA ILE A 682 -19.71 -9.85 -3.17
C ILE A 682 -20.89 -9.07 -2.60
#